data_AF-A0A2V8WJM9-F1
#
_entry.id   AF-A0A2V8WJM9-F1
#
_cell.length_a   1.000
_cell.length_b   1.000
_cell.length_c   1.000
_cell.angle_alpha   90.00
_cell.angle_beta   90.00
_cell.angle_gamma   90.00
#
_symmetry.space_group_name_H-M   'P 1'
#
loop_
_entity.id
_entity.type
_entity.pdbx_description
1 polymer ?
#
loop_
_entity_poly.entity_id
_entity_poly.type
_entity_poly.pdbx_seq_one_letter_code
_entity_poly.pdbx_strand_id
1 'polypeptide(L)'
;SFQNFLLVEGEWKPATLPGVRLVTGASFQLMTSHASREGQRITCNGTAAAVGLDGKRFEYDWTAEIHALAMSHTEPWFRLRTTLHLPRAIRLYQDGKIEPQIITWLNSTSTLMEGQSGSWRRVALTQPTRNSLGAYGNDLPAVYLLDQNAGVETMMYFDVSDMGWMSIENDGTQRLGVGLVADQATGNVLPAGDARFTYFLLQRPLKELVTEQKAVERWMPALLPLFEERLAWPGCASTWKEFAAATVGDLQEKSATRVEANGQAGLRAYVKDSSQIWQQPVDNFELMTVADVLWPSLLYLRLHPSPSYETECNELLAALPSFYHEDTQSISNDFLRKPDERTDSWYPFENGLVKYPAIGSLAGSKEVTDHFLEAFQTAQKMARQYDYLFPIYYRVSTLLAEGAGTNYAIGGLYAWAAILAHRLTGEEHHLEEARRAIQVLYTVPSDRLFHEPQELAYGALAAAELGMRDQANYLLYQQLRMFYWYSDPSQKSHDVRGMVQAAASILYPAFKENVEAVLPWTGILKRGIVFEGLLRFMDQQRRNNFYFFQDCFEKRQHTSMAFIPFENLGTLELGGQTGNVGKEIYGAGESLWMYLMYEALGQATDRELMLVNLDLLDVFDAKLFPPRELNFILYNPTAVQRSTSISIPPAQGHEVRLSHDGQSIGSRVQVPGQSWVRLLAEF
;
A
#
# COMPACT_ATOMS: atom_id res chain seq x y z
N SER A 1 -6.13 -28.88 -21.78
CA SER A 1 -6.00 -27.49 -22.29
C SER A 1 -7.39 -26.90 -22.47
N PHE A 2 -7.50 -25.58 -22.69
CA PHE A 2 -8.76 -24.88 -22.90
C PHE A 2 -8.67 -23.90 -24.08
N GLN A 3 -9.83 -23.33 -24.45
CA GLN A 3 -9.97 -22.19 -25.34
C GLN A 3 -11.20 -21.37 -24.90
N ASN A 4 -11.07 -20.05 -24.83
CA ASN A 4 -12.19 -19.18 -24.47
C ASN A 4 -12.86 -18.58 -25.71
N PHE A 5 -14.16 -18.35 -25.60
CA PHE A 5 -14.98 -17.69 -26.60
C PHE A 5 -15.76 -16.54 -25.94
N LEU A 6 -15.90 -15.43 -26.65
CA LEU A 6 -16.70 -14.28 -26.24
C LEU A 6 -17.85 -14.07 -27.23
N LEU A 7 -18.99 -13.63 -26.71
CA LEU A 7 -20.12 -13.20 -27.53
C LEU A 7 -19.88 -11.74 -27.96
N VAL A 8 -19.45 -11.54 -29.21
CA VAL A 8 -19.18 -10.23 -29.81
C VAL A 8 -20.24 -9.99 -30.88
N GLU A 9 -21.09 -8.99 -30.67
CA GLU A 9 -22.15 -8.60 -31.63
C GLU A 9 -23.12 -9.74 -32.00
N GLY A 10 -23.35 -10.66 -31.06
CA GLY A 10 -24.23 -11.83 -31.23
C GLY A 10 -23.51 -13.07 -31.80
N GLU A 11 -22.23 -12.98 -32.15
CA GLU A 11 -21.43 -14.10 -32.64
C GLU A 11 -20.40 -14.57 -31.60
N TRP A 12 -20.21 -15.88 -31.46
CA TRP A 12 -19.14 -16.43 -30.63
C TRP A 12 -17.80 -16.35 -31.36
N LYS A 13 -16.88 -15.53 -30.85
CA LYS A 13 -15.52 -15.34 -31.40
C LYS A 13 -14.48 -15.88 -30.42
N PRO A 14 -13.41 -16.56 -30.88
CA PRO A 14 -12.35 -17.02 -29.99
C PRO A 14 -11.62 -15.82 -29.38
N ALA A 15 -11.45 -15.83 -28.06
CA ALA A 15 -10.70 -14.82 -27.30
C ALA A 15 -9.34 -15.34 -26.80
N THR A 16 -9.05 -16.61 -27.08
CA THR A 16 -7.73 -17.21 -26.95
C THR A 16 -7.44 -18.10 -28.15
N LEU A 17 -6.16 -18.38 -28.39
CA LEU A 17 -5.74 -19.49 -29.24
C LEU A 17 -6.27 -20.83 -28.69
N PRO A 18 -6.44 -21.85 -29.55
CA PRO A 18 -6.71 -23.21 -29.09
C PRO A 18 -5.48 -23.79 -28.37
N GLY A 19 -5.73 -24.59 -27.33
CA GLY A 19 -4.67 -25.38 -26.70
C GLY A 19 -3.96 -24.71 -25.51
N VAL A 20 -4.51 -23.61 -24.97
CA VAL A 20 -3.99 -22.97 -23.74
C VAL A 20 -3.89 -24.00 -22.61
N ARG A 21 -2.75 -24.10 -21.93
CA ARG A 21 -2.54 -25.06 -20.83
C ARG A 21 -2.90 -24.41 -19.50
N LEU A 22 -3.37 -25.21 -18.55
CA LEU A 22 -3.66 -24.75 -17.19
C LEU A 22 -2.37 -24.36 -16.45
N VAL A 23 -1.34 -25.20 -16.59
CA VAL A 23 0.05 -24.96 -16.19
C VAL A 23 0.94 -25.43 -17.35
N THR A 24 2.03 -24.71 -17.62
CA THR A 24 2.94 -24.96 -18.76
C THR A 24 4.35 -25.30 -18.28
N GLY A 25 4.91 -26.33 -18.92
CA GLY A 25 6.28 -26.81 -18.74
C GLY A 25 6.42 -28.26 -19.24
N ALA A 26 7.64 -28.74 -19.36
CA ALA A 26 8.01 -30.12 -19.63
C ALA A 26 7.70 -31.04 -18.44
N SER A 27 7.84 -30.56 -17.19
CA SER A 27 7.39 -31.25 -15.97
C SER A 27 5.87 -31.20 -15.77
N PHE A 28 5.15 -30.38 -16.55
CA PHE A 28 3.71 -30.10 -16.43
C PHE A 28 2.93 -30.59 -17.67
N GLN A 29 3.24 -31.80 -18.14
CA GLN A 29 2.51 -32.45 -19.24
C GLN A 29 1.23 -33.11 -18.72
N LEU A 30 0.28 -32.28 -18.30
CA LEU A 30 -1.01 -32.69 -17.73
C LEU A 30 -1.90 -33.38 -18.78
N MET A 31 -2.08 -34.70 -18.65
CA MET A 31 -2.97 -35.51 -19.48
C MET A 31 -4.30 -35.73 -18.75
N THR A 32 -5.42 -35.37 -19.38
CA THR A 32 -6.76 -35.52 -18.78
C THR A 32 -7.31 -36.91 -19.05
N SER A 33 -7.63 -37.65 -17.99
CA SER A 33 -8.25 -38.97 -18.03
C SER A 33 -9.77 -38.88 -17.92
N HIS A 34 -10.29 -37.92 -17.14
CA HIS A 34 -11.71 -37.68 -16.97
C HIS A 34 -12.00 -36.18 -16.84
N ALA A 35 -13.15 -35.76 -17.37
CA ALA A 35 -13.70 -34.43 -17.17
C ALA A 35 -15.21 -34.54 -16.92
N SER A 36 -15.69 -33.84 -15.89
CA SER A 36 -17.10 -33.76 -15.52
C SER A 36 -17.54 -32.31 -15.38
N ARG A 37 -18.86 -32.08 -15.42
CA ARG A 37 -19.46 -30.77 -15.21
C ARG A 37 -20.61 -30.88 -14.21
N GLU A 38 -20.59 -30.02 -13.21
CA GLU A 38 -21.65 -29.87 -12.22
C GLU A 38 -22.06 -28.38 -12.16
N GLY A 39 -23.23 -28.06 -12.73
CA GLY A 39 -23.72 -26.68 -12.83
C GLY A 39 -22.77 -25.76 -13.63
N GLN A 40 -22.11 -24.84 -12.91
CA GLN A 40 -21.10 -23.90 -13.44
C GLN A 40 -19.65 -24.34 -13.15
N ARG A 41 -19.44 -25.46 -12.47
CA ARG A 41 -18.11 -26.05 -12.22
C ARG A 41 -17.80 -27.12 -13.26
N ILE A 42 -16.58 -27.11 -13.78
CA ILE A 42 -15.97 -28.18 -14.56
C ILE A 42 -14.82 -28.74 -13.72
N THR A 43 -14.78 -30.05 -13.54
CA THR A 43 -13.71 -30.74 -12.83
C THR A 43 -13.00 -31.69 -13.78
N CYS A 44 -11.68 -31.55 -13.88
CA CYS A 44 -10.80 -32.40 -14.68
C CYS A 44 -9.88 -33.18 -13.75
N ASN A 45 -9.53 -34.41 -14.12
CA ASN A 45 -8.46 -35.16 -13.46
C ASN A 45 -7.68 -36.00 -14.47
N GLY A 46 -6.50 -36.45 -14.05
CA GLY A 46 -5.69 -37.40 -14.80
C GLY A 46 -4.27 -37.47 -14.26
N THR A 47 -3.33 -37.85 -15.13
CA THR A 47 -1.93 -38.08 -14.76
C THR A 47 -0.98 -37.18 -15.52
N ALA A 48 0.24 -37.09 -15.01
CA ALA A 48 1.38 -36.47 -15.67
C ALA A 48 2.67 -37.15 -15.22
N ALA A 49 3.79 -36.81 -15.85
CA ALA A 49 5.10 -37.34 -15.48
C ALA A 49 6.15 -36.24 -15.38
N ALA A 50 7.04 -36.37 -14.41
CA ALA A 50 8.14 -35.45 -14.15
C ALA A 50 9.42 -36.21 -13.76
N VAL A 51 10.52 -35.48 -13.57
CA VAL A 51 11.82 -36.01 -13.12
C VAL A 51 12.03 -35.61 -11.67
N GLY A 52 12.41 -36.56 -10.82
CA GLY A 52 12.74 -36.31 -9.41
C GLY A 52 14.14 -35.72 -9.22
N LEU A 53 14.44 -35.29 -8.00
CA LEU A 53 15.79 -34.82 -7.63
C LEU A 53 16.88 -35.90 -7.83
N ASP A 54 16.49 -37.18 -7.80
CA ASP A 54 17.36 -38.33 -8.09
C ASP A 54 17.56 -38.60 -9.60
N GLY A 55 17.05 -37.71 -10.47
CA GLY A 55 17.10 -37.85 -11.92
C GLY A 55 16.16 -38.91 -12.50
N LYS A 56 15.37 -39.61 -11.68
CA LYS A 56 14.46 -40.66 -12.16
C LYS A 56 13.10 -40.07 -12.52
N ARG A 57 12.54 -40.55 -13.64
CA ARG A 57 11.17 -40.23 -14.04
C ARG A 57 10.16 -40.89 -13.09
N PHE A 58 9.07 -40.19 -12.79
CA PHE A 58 7.93 -40.72 -12.05
C PHE A 58 6.62 -40.13 -12.58
N GLU A 59 5.51 -40.79 -12.26
CA GLU A 59 4.16 -40.33 -12.56
C GLU A 59 3.50 -39.75 -11.31
N TYR A 60 2.59 -38.79 -11.51
CA TYR A 60 1.82 -38.13 -10.47
C TYR A 60 0.41 -37.82 -10.96
N ASP A 61 -0.54 -37.80 -10.03
CA ASP A 61 -1.93 -37.46 -10.31
C ASP A 61 -2.15 -35.95 -10.23
N TRP A 62 -3.13 -35.44 -10.96
CA TRP A 62 -3.55 -34.04 -10.87
C TRP A 62 -5.07 -33.90 -10.97
N THR A 63 -5.58 -32.83 -10.37
CA THR A 63 -6.97 -32.39 -10.44
C THR A 63 -7.01 -30.93 -10.85
N ALA A 64 -8.05 -30.50 -11.56
CA ALA A 64 -8.33 -29.09 -11.76
C ALA A 64 -9.83 -28.79 -11.68
N GLU A 65 -10.13 -27.61 -11.15
CA GLU A 65 -11.47 -27.05 -11.05
C GLU A 65 -11.51 -25.73 -11.80
N ILE A 66 -12.48 -25.59 -12.70
CA ILE A 66 -12.78 -24.35 -13.42
C ILE A 66 -14.22 -23.98 -13.08
N HIS A 67 -14.45 -22.81 -12.50
CA HIS A 67 -15.81 -22.33 -12.25
C HIS A 67 -15.92 -20.82 -12.44
N ALA A 68 -17.06 -20.37 -12.94
CA ALA A 68 -17.44 -18.97 -12.84
C ALA A 68 -17.69 -18.61 -11.37
N LEU A 69 -17.24 -17.45 -10.93
CA LEU A 69 -17.64 -16.89 -9.64
C LEU A 69 -19.12 -16.50 -9.66
N ALA A 70 -19.77 -16.57 -8.49
CA ALA A 70 -21.20 -16.34 -8.37
C ALA A 70 -21.60 -14.88 -8.65
N MET A 71 -22.89 -14.66 -8.91
CA MET A 71 -23.51 -13.35 -9.19
C MET A 71 -23.33 -12.26 -8.10
N SER A 72 -22.71 -12.57 -6.96
CA SER A 72 -22.27 -11.57 -5.98
C SER A 72 -21.10 -10.72 -6.50
N HIS A 73 -20.32 -11.23 -7.45
CA HIS A 73 -19.33 -10.44 -8.18
C HIS A 73 -20.01 -9.79 -9.38
N THR A 74 -19.77 -8.49 -9.57
CA THR A 74 -20.31 -7.69 -10.69
C THR A 74 -19.75 -8.10 -12.05
N GLU A 75 -18.67 -8.88 -12.07
CA GLU A 75 -17.87 -9.22 -13.24
C GLU A 75 -17.71 -10.74 -13.40
N PRO A 76 -17.71 -11.28 -14.64
CA PRO A 76 -17.77 -12.72 -14.92
C PRO A 76 -16.39 -13.39 -14.82
N TRP A 77 -15.75 -13.32 -13.65
CA TRP A 77 -14.47 -13.99 -13.38
C TRP A 77 -14.62 -15.52 -13.41
N PHE A 78 -13.72 -16.19 -14.12
CA PHE A 78 -13.50 -17.64 -14.00
C PHE A 78 -12.33 -17.89 -13.04
N ARG A 79 -12.53 -18.68 -11.99
CA ARG A 79 -11.45 -19.23 -11.16
C ARG A 79 -10.99 -20.55 -11.75
N LEU A 80 -9.69 -20.66 -12.00
CA LEU A 80 -9.01 -21.86 -12.47
C LEU A 80 -8.03 -22.30 -11.39
N ARG A 81 -8.27 -23.46 -10.79
CA ARG A 81 -7.44 -24.06 -9.74
C ARG A 81 -6.94 -25.41 -10.20
N THR A 82 -5.63 -25.62 -10.23
CA THR A 82 -5.00 -26.92 -10.57
C THR A 82 -4.18 -27.40 -9.37
N THR A 83 -4.45 -28.62 -8.88
CA THR A 83 -3.67 -29.28 -7.82
C THR A 83 -2.90 -30.45 -8.40
N LEU A 84 -1.60 -30.51 -8.14
CA LEU A 84 -0.73 -31.64 -8.46
C LEU A 84 -0.47 -32.42 -7.18
N HIS A 85 -0.71 -33.73 -7.20
CA HIS A 85 -0.54 -34.62 -6.04
C HIS A 85 0.83 -35.31 -6.15
N LEU A 86 1.87 -34.66 -5.64
CA LEU A 86 3.26 -35.04 -5.93
C LEU A 86 3.80 -36.04 -4.89
N PRO A 87 4.02 -37.33 -5.25
CA PRO A 87 4.56 -38.33 -4.32
C PRO A 87 6.05 -38.10 -3.96
N ARG A 88 6.74 -37.21 -4.68
CA ARG A 88 8.12 -36.78 -4.43
C ARG A 88 8.33 -35.40 -5.08
N ALA A 89 9.38 -34.69 -4.66
CA ALA A 89 9.73 -33.40 -5.25
C ALA A 89 10.11 -33.53 -6.74
N ILE A 90 9.66 -32.57 -7.55
CA ILE A 90 9.98 -32.43 -8.97
C ILE A 90 11.22 -31.56 -9.12
N ARG A 91 12.13 -31.95 -10.02
CA ARG A 91 13.15 -31.06 -10.57
C ARG A 91 12.55 -30.24 -11.71
N LEU A 92 12.55 -28.92 -11.58
CA LEU A 92 12.10 -27.98 -12.60
C LEU A 92 13.20 -27.79 -13.66
N TYR A 93 12.77 -27.54 -14.90
CA TYR A 93 13.67 -27.18 -15.99
C TYR A 93 13.86 -25.67 -16.01
N GLN A 94 15.12 -25.23 -15.99
CA GLN A 94 15.49 -23.81 -16.07
C GLN A 94 16.26 -23.46 -17.36
N ASP A 95 16.62 -24.46 -18.17
CA ASP A 95 17.39 -24.27 -19.40
C ASP A 95 16.50 -23.84 -20.57
N GLY A 96 16.45 -22.54 -20.85
CA GLY A 96 15.84 -21.96 -22.06
C GLY A 96 14.30 -21.89 -22.11
N LYS A 97 13.61 -22.54 -21.17
CA LYS A 97 12.22 -22.31 -20.79
C LYS A 97 12.07 -22.58 -19.30
N ILE A 98 11.87 -21.54 -18.52
CA ILE A 98 11.65 -21.66 -17.08
C ILE A 98 10.25 -22.21 -16.81
N GLU A 99 10.12 -23.03 -15.77
CA GLU A 99 8.88 -23.67 -15.32
C GLU A 99 8.71 -23.48 -13.81
N PRO A 100 7.47 -23.35 -13.29
CA PRO A 100 6.18 -23.38 -13.98
C PRO A 100 5.82 -22.06 -14.67
N GLN A 101 4.94 -22.12 -15.68
CA GLN A 101 4.35 -20.95 -16.34
C GLN A 101 2.83 -21.06 -16.45
N ILE A 102 2.09 -19.98 -16.16
CA ILE A 102 0.65 -19.86 -16.45
C ILE A 102 0.51 -18.80 -17.53
N ILE A 103 0.23 -19.19 -18.78
CA ILE A 103 0.14 -18.23 -19.91
C ILE A 103 -1.14 -18.46 -20.69
N THR A 104 -1.94 -17.40 -20.80
CA THR A 104 -3.09 -17.31 -21.69
C THR A 104 -2.65 -16.71 -23.02
N TRP A 105 -2.63 -17.52 -24.08
CA TRP A 105 -2.24 -17.11 -25.42
C TRP A 105 -3.45 -16.54 -26.18
N LEU A 106 -3.43 -15.25 -26.49
CA LEU A 106 -4.59 -14.55 -27.04
C LEU A 106 -4.68 -14.66 -28.56
N ASN A 107 -3.61 -14.33 -29.26
CA ASN A 107 -3.55 -14.29 -30.72
C ASN A 107 -2.24 -14.91 -31.24
N SER A 108 -2.19 -15.17 -32.55
CA SER A 108 -0.97 -15.55 -33.27
C SER A 108 -0.65 -14.45 -34.28
N THR A 109 0.14 -13.45 -33.86
CA THR A 109 0.65 -12.43 -34.80
C THR A 109 1.56 -13.12 -35.82
N SER A 110 1.22 -12.97 -37.10
CA SER A 110 1.86 -13.70 -38.21
C SER A 110 2.62 -12.80 -39.17
N THR A 111 2.31 -11.51 -39.17
CA THR A 111 2.95 -10.49 -40.01
C THR A 111 3.62 -9.39 -39.19
N LEU A 112 4.62 -8.73 -39.78
CA LEU A 112 5.33 -7.60 -39.18
C LEU A 112 4.40 -6.42 -38.84
N MET A 113 3.35 -6.20 -39.64
CA MET A 113 2.36 -5.16 -39.41
C MET A 113 1.43 -5.48 -38.23
N GLU A 114 1.02 -6.74 -38.07
CA GLU A 114 0.29 -7.22 -36.88
C GLU A 114 1.16 -7.14 -35.61
N GLY A 115 2.45 -7.48 -35.73
CA GLY A 115 3.41 -7.34 -34.63
C GLY A 115 3.56 -5.88 -34.17
N GLN A 116 3.72 -4.95 -35.11
CA GLN A 116 3.75 -3.52 -34.79
C GLN A 116 2.42 -3.05 -34.18
N SER A 117 1.27 -3.38 -34.77
CA SER A 117 -0.01 -2.95 -34.21
C SER A 117 -0.23 -3.52 -32.81
N GLY A 118 0.10 -4.79 -32.54
CA GLY A 118 0.03 -5.39 -31.21
C GLY A 118 1.01 -4.82 -30.18
N SER A 119 2.12 -4.20 -30.60
CA SER A 119 3.05 -3.49 -29.71
C SER A 119 2.60 -2.06 -29.39
N TRP A 120 2.07 -1.33 -30.37
CA TRP A 120 1.73 0.10 -30.24
C TRP A 120 0.26 0.39 -29.94
N ARG A 121 -0.66 -0.58 -30.13
CA ARG A 121 -2.11 -0.47 -29.91
C ARG A 121 -2.59 -1.38 -28.78
N ARG A 122 -1.81 -1.44 -27.71
CA ARG A 122 -2.19 -2.15 -26.48
C ARG A 122 -2.14 -1.20 -25.29
N VAL A 123 -3.04 -1.42 -24.34
CA VAL A 123 -2.89 -0.90 -22.99
C VAL A 123 -2.55 -2.10 -22.12
N ALA A 124 -1.38 -2.08 -21.50
CA ALA A 124 -0.86 -3.17 -20.68
C ALA A 124 -0.46 -2.62 -19.31
N LEU A 125 -1.16 -3.07 -18.26
CA LEU A 125 -0.83 -2.70 -16.88
C LEU A 125 -0.36 -3.96 -16.16
N THR A 126 0.83 -3.89 -15.58
CA THR A 126 1.46 -4.99 -14.84
C THR A 126 1.52 -4.66 -13.36
N GLN A 127 2.09 -5.60 -12.59
CA GLN A 127 2.60 -5.34 -11.26
C GLN A 127 3.50 -4.08 -11.23
N PRO A 128 3.36 -3.19 -10.22
CA PRO A 128 3.96 -1.86 -10.27
C PRO A 128 5.40 -1.76 -9.75
N THR A 129 5.79 -2.60 -8.80
CA THR A 129 7.05 -2.48 -8.05
C THR A 129 8.13 -3.46 -8.52
N ARG A 130 9.40 -3.05 -8.39
CA ARG A 130 10.58 -3.86 -8.71
C ARG A 130 11.81 -3.43 -7.92
N ASN A 131 12.56 -4.39 -7.36
CA ASN A 131 13.82 -4.10 -6.69
C ASN A 131 14.92 -3.64 -7.67
N SER A 132 16.07 -3.26 -7.10
CA SER A 132 17.28 -2.84 -7.84
C SER A 132 17.89 -3.93 -8.76
N LEU A 133 17.48 -5.20 -8.63
CA LEU A 133 17.85 -6.30 -9.53
C LEU A 133 16.84 -6.50 -10.67
N GLY A 134 15.74 -5.72 -10.68
CA GLY A 134 14.68 -5.76 -11.68
C GLY A 134 13.59 -6.79 -11.42
N ALA A 135 13.69 -7.59 -10.35
CA ALA A 135 12.66 -8.56 -9.97
C ALA A 135 11.45 -7.84 -9.36
N TYR A 136 10.25 -8.29 -9.71
CA TYR A 136 9.00 -7.73 -9.18
C TYR A 136 8.80 -8.06 -7.70
N GLY A 137 8.01 -7.23 -7.01
CA GLY A 137 7.55 -7.52 -5.66
C GLY A 137 6.39 -8.52 -5.59
N ASN A 138 5.79 -8.63 -4.41
CA ASN A 138 4.65 -9.48 -4.08
C ASN A 138 3.34 -8.69 -3.80
N ASP A 139 3.20 -7.48 -4.34
CA ASP A 139 2.05 -6.59 -4.11
C ASP A 139 0.75 -7.02 -4.84
N LEU A 140 0.56 -6.57 -6.08
CA LEU A 140 -0.58 -6.90 -6.93
C LEU A 140 -0.16 -7.92 -8.02
N PRO A 141 -0.42 -9.23 -7.80
CA PRO A 141 -0.10 -10.27 -8.76
C PRO A 141 -1.21 -10.35 -9.81
N ALA A 142 -1.33 -9.29 -10.61
CA ALA A 142 -2.36 -9.16 -11.62
C ALA A 142 -1.82 -8.50 -12.89
N VAL A 143 -2.55 -8.68 -13.98
CA VAL A 143 -2.25 -8.03 -15.25
C VAL A 143 -3.54 -7.66 -15.99
N TYR A 144 -3.53 -6.47 -16.59
CA TYR A 144 -4.53 -5.99 -17.54
C TYR A 144 -3.92 -5.94 -18.94
N LEU A 145 -4.66 -6.40 -19.94
CA LEU A 145 -4.36 -6.17 -21.34
C LEU A 145 -5.63 -5.86 -22.14
N LEU A 146 -5.62 -4.74 -22.87
CA LEU A 146 -6.54 -4.51 -23.98
C LEU A 146 -5.83 -4.81 -25.30
N ASP A 147 -6.27 -5.86 -26.00
CA ASP A 147 -5.94 -6.07 -27.42
C ASP A 147 -6.95 -5.28 -28.27
N GLN A 148 -6.54 -4.09 -28.73
CA GLN A 148 -7.38 -3.20 -29.53
C GLN A 148 -7.66 -3.74 -30.94
N ASN A 149 -6.85 -4.67 -31.47
CA ASN A 149 -7.10 -5.29 -32.77
C ASN A 149 -8.20 -6.35 -32.66
N ALA A 150 -8.18 -7.16 -31.59
CA ALA A 150 -9.23 -8.13 -31.30
C ALA A 150 -10.50 -7.47 -30.73
N GLY A 151 -10.37 -6.29 -30.12
CA GLY A 151 -11.43 -5.66 -29.34
C GLY A 151 -11.76 -6.45 -28.08
N VAL A 152 -10.72 -6.97 -27.40
CA VAL A 152 -10.86 -7.85 -26.22
C VAL A 152 -10.05 -7.29 -25.05
N GLU A 153 -10.76 -6.98 -23.97
CA GLU A 153 -10.18 -6.69 -22.66
C GLU A 153 -9.96 -8.03 -21.93
N THR A 154 -8.74 -8.27 -21.45
CA THR A 154 -8.34 -9.45 -20.69
C THR A 154 -7.72 -9.01 -19.37
N MET A 155 -8.17 -9.60 -18.26
CA MET A 155 -7.61 -9.39 -16.93
C MET A 155 -7.27 -10.73 -16.30
N MET A 156 -6.14 -10.81 -15.60
CA MET A 156 -5.78 -11.96 -14.77
C MET A 156 -5.37 -11.51 -13.37
N TYR A 157 -5.66 -12.34 -12.36
CA TYR A 157 -5.21 -12.21 -10.97
C TYR A 157 -4.74 -13.58 -10.48
N PHE A 158 -3.61 -13.65 -9.80
CA PHE A 158 -3.02 -14.89 -9.31
C PHE A 158 -3.20 -15.01 -7.79
N ASP A 159 -3.85 -16.09 -7.34
CA ASP A 159 -4.09 -16.38 -5.92
C ASP A 159 -2.84 -17.02 -5.32
N VAL A 160 -1.87 -16.17 -4.99
CA VAL A 160 -0.57 -16.58 -4.45
C VAL A 160 -0.71 -17.27 -3.08
N SER A 161 -1.74 -16.94 -2.28
CA SER A 161 -1.96 -17.61 -0.99
C SER A 161 -2.27 -19.11 -1.11
N ASP A 162 -2.84 -19.58 -2.23
CA ASP A 162 -3.00 -21.03 -2.48
C ASP A 162 -1.71 -21.68 -3.03
N MET A 163 -0.76 -20.89 -3.56
CA MET A 163 0.51 -21.35 -4.15
C MET A 163 1.59 -21.61 -3.09
N GLY A 164 1.28 -22.41 -2.08
CA GLY A 164 2.12 -22.72 -0.91
C GLY A 164 3.48 -23.41 -1.18
N TRP A 165 3.86 -23.56 -2.44
CA TRP A 165 5.13 -24.10 -2.92
C TRP A 165 6.12 -23.00 -3.35
N MET A 166 5.68 -21.74 -3.48
CA MET A 166 6.57 -20.64 -3.82
C MET A 166 7.47 -20.32 -2.63
N SER A 167 8.77 -20.27 -2.91
CA SER A 167 9.86 -20.10 -1.95
C SER A 167 10.88 -19.12 -2.51
N ILE A 168 11.85 -18.71 -1.70
CA ILE A 168 12.97 -17.80 -2.01
C ILE A 168 13.80 -18.29 -3.22
N GLU A 169 13.51 -19.50 -3.70
CA GLU A 169 14.21 -20.24 -4.75
C GLU A 169 13.45 -20.27 -6.10
N ASN A 170 12.58 -19.32 -6.52
CA ASN A 170 11.98 -19.37 -7.90
C ASN A 170 11.75 -18.02 -8.62
N ASP A 171 12.27 -17.88 -9.87
CA ASP A 171 12.02 -16.77 -10.84
C ASP A 171 12.51 -17.14 -12.29
N GLY A 172 11.98 -16.63 -13.43
CA GLY A 172 12.41 -16.92 -14.85
C GLY A 172 11.55 -16.73 -16.16
N THR A 173 12.15 -16.05 -17.17
CA THR A 173 11.63 -15.43 -18.44
C THR A 173 11.28 -16.38 -19.63
N GLN A 174 10.74 -15.97 -20.80
CA GLN A 174 9.79 -14.90 -21.25
C GLN A 174 9.22 -15.25 -22.66
N ARG A 175 7.99 -14.80 -23.01
CA ARG A 175 7.37 -14.80 -24.37
C ARG A 175 6.15 -13.84 -24.40
N LEU A 176 5.58 -13.50 -25.58
CA LEU A 176 4.35 -12.67 -25.66
C LEU A 176 3.07 -13.48 -25.39
N GLY A 177 2.64 -13.50 -24.13
CA GLY A 177 1.30 -13.86 -23.69
C GLY A 177 0.93 -13.04 -22.44
N VAL A 178 -0.26 -13.25 -21.89
CA VAL A 178 -0.67 -12.66 -20.60
C VAL A 178 -0.70 -13.78 -19.57
N GLY A 179 -0.06 -13.58 -18.42
CA GLY A 179 0.16 -14.70 -17.50
C GLY A 179 1.18 -14.46 -16.40
N LEU A 180 1.25 -15.41 -15.47
CA LEU A 180 2.37 -15.56 -14.55
C LEU A 180 3.49 -16.28 -15.33
N VAL A 181 4.38 -15.46 -15.87
CA VAL A 181 5.71 -15.87 -16.33
C VAL A 181 6.65 -15.24 -15.33
N ALA A 182 7.60 -16.03 -14.85
CA ALA A 182 8.65 -15.49 -14.03
C ALA A 182 9.65 -14.69 -14.94
N ASP A 183 10.73 -14.08 -14.43
CA ASP A 183 11.71 -13.37 -15.28
C ASP A 183 13.24 -13.66 -15.13
N GLN A 184 13.79 -14.22 -14.04
CA GLN A 184 15.22 -14.65 -13.99
C GLN A 184 15.55 -16.17 -14.10
N ALA A 185 16.15 -16.80 -13.08
CA ALA A 185 16.37 -18.25 -12.99
C ALA A 185 16.79 -18.58 -11.55
N THR A 186 15.86 -18.63 -10.61
CA THR A 186 16.15 -19.05 -9.23
C THR A 186 15.55 -20.43 -8.95
N GLY A 187 16.28 -21.23 -8.18
CA GLY A 187 16.03 -22.65 -7.83
C GLY A 187 15.56 -23.58 -8.96
N ASN A 188 15.22 -24.81 -8.59
CA ASN A 188 14.81 -25.84 -9.54
C ASN A 188 13.99 -26.97 -8.89
N VAL A 189 13.28 -26.69 -7.79
CA VAL A 189 12.57 -27.70 -7.01
C VAL A 189 11.13 -27.27 -6.74
N LEU A 190 10.19 -28.14 -7.10
CA LEU A 190 8.81 -28.09 -6.61
C LEU A 190 8.65 -29.21 -5.55
N PRO A 191 8.26 -28.91 -4.30
CA PRO A 191 8.28 -29.88 -3.20
C PRO A 191 7.25 -31.01 -3.38
N ALA A 192 7.40 -32.08 -2.61
CA ALA A 192 6.41 -33.16 -2.53
C ALA A 192 5.14 -32.70 -1.79
N GLY A 193 4.01 -33.35 -2.07
CA GLY A 193 2.69 -33.00 -1.53
C GLY A 193 1.77 -32.35 -2.56
N ASP A 194 0.74 -31.65 -2.09
CA ASP A 194 -0.17 -30.89 -2.95
C ASP A 194 0.47 -29.56 -3.39
N ALA A 195 0.82 -29.44 -4.68
CA ALA A 195 1.21 -28.17 -5.28
C ALA A 195 0.03 -27.56 -6.04
N ARG A 196 -0.41 -26.34 -5.67
CA ARG A 196 -1.61 -25.70 -6.23
C ARG A 196 -1.29 -24.46 -7.06
N PHE A 197 -2.02 -24.29 -8.14
CA PHE A 197 -1.91 -23.19 -9.08
C PHE A 197 -3.30 -22.60 -9.27
N THR A 198 -3.55 -21.44 -8.66
CA THR A 198 -4.87 -20.80 -8.67
C THR A 198 -4.78 -19.41 -9.29
N TYR A 199 -5.62 -19.16 -10.29
CA TYR A 199 -5.73 -17.86 -10.93
C TYR A 199 -7.15 -17.58 -11.38
N PHE A 200 -7.43 -16.30 -11.56
CA PHE A 200 -8.70 -15.80 -12.07
C PHE A 200 -8.47 -15.21 -13.45
N LEU A 201 -9.42 -15.43 -14.36
CA LEU A 201 -9.40 -14.91 -15.72
C LEU A 201 -10.76 -14.28 -16.05
N LEU A 202 -10.71 -13.02 -16.47
CA LEU A 202 -11.84 -12.28 -17.02
C LEU A 202 -11.47 -11.87 -18.44
N GLN A 203 -12.38 -12.13 -19.38
CA GLN A 203 -12.29 -11.59 -20.73
C GLN A 203 -13.65 -11.02 -21.13
N ARG A 204 -13.67 -9.87 -21.80
CA ARG A 204 -14.90 -9.27 -22.35
C ARG A 204 -14.65 -8.40 -23.58
N PRO A 205 -15.65 -8.19 -24.44
CA PRO A 205 -15.50 -7.32 -25.61
C PRO A 205 -15.31 -5.86 -25.18
N LEU A 206 -14.30 -5.19 -25.74
CA LEU A 206 -14.06 -3.76 -25.61
C LEU A 206 -13.43 -3.24 -26.91
N LYS A 207 -14.24 -2.58 -27.74
CA LYS A 207 -13.79 -1.98 -29.02
C LYS A 207 -13.34 -0.52 -28.89
N GLU A 208 -13.58 0.10 -27.74
CA GLU A 208 -13.20 1.49 -27.47
C GLU A 208 -11.69 1.62 -27.25
N LEU A 209 -11.09 2.70 -27.76
CA LEU A 209 -9.72 3.07 -27.45
C LEU A 209 -9.70 3.75 -26.08
N VAL A 210 -9.26 3.03 -25.05
CA VAL A 210 -9.11 3.55 -23.69
C VAL A 210 -7.69 4.03 -23.42
N THR A 211 -7.53 4.99 -22.51
CA THR A 211 -6.22 5.39 -21.97
C THR A 211 -5.80 4.45 -20.84
N GLU A 212 -4.55 4.56 -20.36
CA GLU A 212 -4.09 3.83 -19.17
C GLU A 212 -4.89 4.21 -17.92
N GLN A 213 -5.24 5.49 -17.76
CA GLN A 213 -6.10 5.98 -16.68
C GLN A 213 -7.45 5.25 -16.70
N LYS A 214 -8.06 5.16 -17.88
CA LYS A 214 -9.35 4.47 -18.03
C LYS A 214 -9.25 2.96 -17.91
N ALA A 215 -8.11 2.35 -18.24
CA ALA A 215 -7.85 0.95 -17.95
C ALA A 215 -7.73 0.69 -16.44
N VAL A 216 -7.00 1.54 -15.69
CA VAL A 216 -6.90 1.46 -14.21
C VAL A 216 -8.30 1.56 -13.56
N GLU A 217 -9.10 2.55 -13.97
CA GLU A 217 -10.49 2.73 -13.50
C GLU A 217 -11.42 1.54 -13.82
N ARG A 218 -11.10 0.73 -14.83
CA ARG A 218 -11.87 -0.49 -15.17
C ARG A 218 -11.34 -1.73 -14.48
N TRP A 219 -10.04 -1.77 -14.23
CA TRP A 219 -9.33 -2.91 -13.69
C TRP A 219 -9.49 -3.01 -12.16
N MET A 220 -9.29 -1.91 -11.44
CA MET A 220 -9.33 -1.96 -9.97
C MET A 220 -10.73 -2.29 -9.42
N PRO A 221 -11.85 -1.73 -9.92
CA PRO A 221 -13.19 -2.17 -9.50
C PRO A 221 -13.50 -3.64 -9.84
N ALA A 222 -12.89 -4.20 -10.89
CA ALA A 222 -13.03 -5.62 -11.21
C ALA A 222 -12.19 -6.53 -10.29
N LEU A 223 -11.04 -6.05 -9.82
CA LEU A 223 -10.14 -6.75 -8.89
C LEU A 223 -10.58 -6.68 -7.43
N LEU A 224 -11.08 -5.54 -6.95
CA LEU A 224 -11.41 -5.32 -5.53
C LEU A 224 -12.31 -6.39 -4.88
N PRO A 225 -13.31 -6.98 -5.60
CA PRO A 225 -14.08 -8.13 -5.08
C PRO A 225 -13.29 -9.43 -4.92
N LEU A 226 -12.09 -9.55 -5.49
CA LEU A 226 -11.19 -10.72 -5.36
C LEU A 226 -10.19 -10.61 -4.21
N PHE A 227 -10.04 -9.43 -3.60
CA PHE A 227 -9.36 -9.33 -2.31
C PHE A 227 -10.15 -10.16 -1.29
N GLU A 228 -9.47 -10.97 -0.49
CA GLU A 228 -10.10 -11.76 0.58
C GLU A 228 -9.60 -11.24 1.92
N GLU A 229 -10.46 -10.77 2.82
CA GLU A 229 -10.01 -10.36 4.16
C GLU A 229 -9.73 -11.58 5.04
N ARG A 230 -8.71 -11.47 5.87
CA ARG A 230 -8.44 -12.39 6.97
C ARG A 230 -8.71 -11.67 8.28
N LEU A 231 -9.88 -11.93 8.84
CA LEU A 231 -10.39 -11.31 10.08
C LEU A 231 -9.68 -11.79 11.36
N ALA A 232 -8.60 -12.55 11.25
CA ALA A 232 -7.84 -13.01 12.40
C ALA A 232 -6.99 -11.86 12.97
N TRP A 233 -6.96 -11.73 14.29
CA TRP A 233 -6.04 -10.85 14.98
C TRP A 233 -4.72 -11.59 15.30
N PRO A 234 -3.56 -10.92 15.27
CA PRO A 234 -2.34 -11.45 15.84
C PRO A 234 -2.53 -11.79 17.33
N GLY A 235 -1.93 -12.89 17.82
CA GLY A 235 -2.16 -13.38 19.18
C GLY A 235 -1.66 -12.47 20.32
N CYS A 236 -0.91 -11.42 19.99
CA CYS A 236 -0.48 -10.35 20.87
C CYS A 236 -1.45 -9.16 20.93
N ALA A 237 -2.34 -9.00 19.94
CA ALA A 237 -2.98 -7.73 19.66
C ALA A 237 -4.05 -7.40 20.70
N SER A 238 -3.79 -6.42 21.56
CA SER A 238 -4.74 -5.92 22.56
C SER A 238 -5.56 -4.74 22.03
N THR A 239 -5.11 -3.50 22.26
CA THR A 239 -5.73 -2.27 21.78
C THR A 239 -4.64 -1.32 21.27
N TRP A 240 -4.95 -0.51 20.25
CA TRP A 240 -4.02 0.53 19.79
C TRP A 240 -3.77 1.57 20.88
N LYS A 241 -4.73 1.81 21.79
CA LYS A 241 -4.54 2.62 23.00
C LYS A 241 -3.42 2.11 23.90
N GLU A 242 -3.37 0.81 24.18
CA GLU A 242 -2.30 0.21 24.99
C GLU A 242 -0.95 0.32 24.29
N PHE A 243 -0.90 0.02 23.00
CA PHE A 243 0.33 0.11 22.20
C PHE A 243 0.84 1.54 22.10
N ALA A 244 -0.04 2.52 21.85
CA ALA A 244 0.31 3.95 21.86
C ALA A 244 0.88 4.41 23.22
N ALA A 245 0.19 4.08 24.33
CA ALA A 245 0.66 4.47 25.66
C ALA A 245 2.02 3.83 26.02
N ALA A 246 2.24 2.58 25.62
CA ALA A 246 3.50 1.89 25.85
C ALA A 246 4.61 2.35 24.89
N THR A 247 4.28 2.71 23.65
CA THR A 247 5.20 3.36 22.69
C THR A 247 5.71 4.69 23.24
N VAL A 248 4.82 5.52 23.82
CA VAL A 248 5.24 6.76 24.51
C VAL A 248 6.19 6.43 25.66
N GLY A 249 5.89 5.40 26.47
CA GLY A 249 6.75 4.96 27.56
C GLY A 249 8.15 4.56 27.10
N ASP A 250 8.24 3.77 26.01
CA ASP A 250 9.51 3.39 25.40
C ASP A 250 10.25 4.61 24.81
N LEU A 251 9.56 5.54 24.14
CA LEU A 251 10.17 6.76 23.57
C LEU A 251 10.93 7.60 24.61
N GLN A 252 10.47 7.62 25.87
CA GLN A 252 11.11 8.37 26.96
C GLN A 252 12.44 7.74 27.47
N GLU A 253 12.81 6.54 27.01
CA GLU A 253 14.12 5.93 27.31
C GLU A 253 15.25 6.61 26.52
N LYS A 254 15.62 7.82 26.97
CA LYS A 254 16.55 8.71 26.26
C LYS A 254 17.88 8.04 25.90
N SER A 255 18.36 7.04 26.66
CA SER A 255 19.62 6.35 26.34
C SER A 255 19.56 5.47 25.08
N ALA A 256 18.34 5.03 24.71
CA ALA A 256 18.06 4.20 23.55
C ALA A 256 17.50 5.00 22.35
N THR A 257 16.82 6.13 22.60
CA THR A 257 16.06 6.88 21.58
C THR A 257 16.68 8.21 21.15
N ARG A 258 17.44 8.88 22.02
CA ARG A 258 17.94 10.25 21.77
C ARG A 258 19.34 10.27 21.16
N VAL A 259 19.60 11.35 20.43
CA VAL A 259 20.89 11.80 19.91
C VAL A 259 20.96 13.32 20.06
N GLU A 260 22.16 13.90 20.10
CA GLU A 260 22.36 15.35 20.22
C GLU A 260 23.32 15.82 19.12
N ALA A 261 22.99 16.95 18.47
CA ALA A 261 23.81 17.58 17.46
C ALA A 261 23.82 19.10 17.70
N ASN A 262 25.01 19.73 17.74
CA ASN A 262 25.18 21.16 18.04
C ASN A 262 24.41 21.68 19.26
N GLY A 263 24.22 20.85 20.30
CA GLY A 263 23.46 21.22 21.51
C GLY A 263 21.94 21.16 21.36
N GLN A 264 21.42 20.69 20.21
CA GLN A 264 20.00 20.39 20.00
C GLN A 264 19.74 18.89 20.18
N ALA A 265 18.67 18.55 20.89
CA ALA A 265 18.26 17.17 21.12
C ALA A 265 17.36 16.68 19.96
N GLY A 266 17.77 15.60 19.31
CA GLY A 266 17.01 14.92 18.27
C GLY A 266 16.62 13.49 18.66
N LEU A 267 16.03 12.78 17.69
CA LEU A 267 15.72 11.36 17.77
C LEU A 267 16.65 10.57 16.84
N ARG A 268 17.03 9.37 17.27
CA ARG A 268 17.69 8.38 16.40
C ARG A 268 16.66 7.81 15.43
N ALA A 269 17.05 7.47 14.20
CA ALA A 269 16.12 6.79 13.28
C ALA A 269 15.70 5.41 13.83
N TYR A 270 16.60 4.72 14.53
CA TYR A 270 16.36 3.41 15.14
C TYR A 270 16.74 3.40 16.62
N VAL A 271 16.11 2.48 17.37
CA VAL A 271 16.55 2.12 18.72
C VAL A 271 18.04 1.79 18.66
N LYS A 272 18.82 2.39 19.56
CA LYS A 272 20.27 2.20 19.64
C LYS A 272 20.62 0.69 19.63
N ASP A 273 21.59 0.34 18.79
CA ASP A 273 22.12 -1.01 18.61
C ASP A 273 21.09 -2.08 18.17
N SER A 274 19.91 -1.68 17.65
CA SER A 274 18.88 -2.61 17.13
C SER A 274 19.02 -2.97 15.64
N SER A 275 19.60 -2.08 14.83
CA SER A 275 19.78 -2.28 13.38
C SER A 275 20.97 -3.19 13.09
N GLN A 276 20.84 -4.09 12.11
CA GLN A 276 21.95 -4.90 11.60
C GLN A 276 22.61 -4.29 10.36
N ILE A 277 21.94 -3.35 9.68
CA ILE A 277 22.38 -2.81 8.37
C ILE A 277 22.61 -1.30 8.36
N TRP A 278 22.11 -0.58 9.37
CA TRP A 278 22.23 0.87 9.49
C TRP A 278 22.98 1.26 10.78
N GLN A 279 23.71 2.38 10.72
CA GLN A 279 24.49 2.90 11.86
C GLN A 279 24.20 4.38 12.04
N GLN A 280 23.75 4.77 13.23
CA GLN A 280 23.43 6.16 13.56
C GLN A 280 24.67 7.05 13.45
N PRO A 281 24.64 8.13 12.64
CA PRO A 281 25.64 9.20 12.70
C PRO A 281 25.77 9.74 14.13
N VAL A 282 27.00 9.91 14.61
CA VAL A 282 27.28 10.27 16.02
C VAL A 282 26.73 11.65 16.39
N ASP A 283 26.66 12.54 15.40
CA ASP A 283 26.45 13.98 15.53
C ASP A 283 25.36 14.54 14.58
N ASN A 284 24.45 13.70 14.08
CA ASN A 284 23.35 14.13 13.20
C ASN A 284 22.05 13.37 13.48
N PHE A 285 20.92 13.98 13.11
CA PHE A 285 19.58 13.40 13.15
C PHE A 285 18.69 13.95 12.02
N GLU A 286 17.57 13.27 11.78
CA GLU A 286 16.75 13.49 10.60
C GLU A 286 15.42 14.18 10.93
N LEU A 287 14.97 15.10 10.07
CA LEU A 287 13.67 15.76 10.20
C LEU A 287 12.53 14.75 10.15
N MET A 288 12.61 13.76 9.25
CA MET A 288 11.64 12.66 9.17
C MET A 288 11.35 12.06 10.55
N THR A 289 12.40 11.58 11.24
CA THR A 289 12.24 10.94 12.56
C THR A 289 11.66 11.89 13.59
N VAL A 290 12.06 13.17 13.57
CA VAL A 290 11.49 14.18 14.48
C VAL A 290 10.02 14.44 14.16
N ALA A 291 9.65 14.57 12.89
CA ALA A 291 8.33 14.94 12.43
C ALA A 291 7.29 13.82 12.61
N ASP A 292 7.67 12.58 12.29
CA ASP A 292 6.82 11.39 12.38
C ASP A 292 6.38 11.15 13.81
N VAL A 293 7.30 11.24 14.77
CA VAL A 293 6.96 11.17 16.20
C VAL A 293 6.18 12.40 16.65
N LEU A 294 6.65 13.61 16.33
CA LEU A 294 6.14 14.84 16.94
C LEU A 294 4.72 15.19 16.51
N TRP A 295 4.35 15.00 15.24
CA TRP A 295 3.03 15.38 14.72
C TRP A 295 1.86 14.69 15.47
N PRO A 296 1.76 13.35 15.52
CA PRO A 296 0.72 12.67 16.29
C PRO A 296 0.91 12.85 17.80
N SER A 297 2.13 13.06 18.30
CA SER A 297 2.37 13.30 19.73
C SER A 297 1.73 14.58 20.24
N LEU A 298 1.72 15.66 19.45
CA LEU A 298 1.01 16.89 19.79
C LEU A 298 -0.50 16.66 19.94
N LEU A 299 -1.10 15.83 19.09
CA LEU A 299 -2.52 15.46 19.18
C LEU A 299 -2.78 14.51 20.36
N TYR A 300 -1.90 13.52 20.57
CA TYR A 300 -1.97 12.58 21.68
C TYR A 300 -1.93 13.30 23.05
N LEU A 301 -1.05 14.28 23.22
CA LEU A 301 -0.93 15.08 24.46
C LEU A 301 -2.18 15.89 24.80
N ARG A 302 -3.05 16.23 23.81
CA ARG A 302 -4.36 16.85 24.08
C ARG A 302 -5.34 15.90 24.76
N LEU A 303 -5.21 14.60 24.47
CA LEU A 303 -6.07 13.54 25.00
C LEU A 303 -5.48 12.91 26.28
N HIS A 304 -4.14 12.84 26.36
CA HIS A 304 -3.38 12.24 27.46
C HIS A 304 -2.26 13.19 27.93
N PRO A 305 -2.58 14.27 28.67
CA PRO A 305 -1.57 15.21 29.15
C PRO A 305 -0.51 14.53 30.03
N SER A 306 0.76 14.70 29.67
CA SER A 306 1.90 14.13 30.39
C SER A 306 3.05 15.14 30.43
N PRO A 307 3.36 15.77 31.59
CA PRO A 307 4.37 16.83 31.67
C PRO A 307 5.78 16.39 31.24
N SER A 308 6.15 15.12 31.45
CA SER A 308 7.44 14.58 30.99
C SER A 308 7.49 14.52 29.47
N TYR A 309 6.44 13.97 28.84
CA TYR A 309 6.37 13.81 27.40
C TYR A 309 6.15 15.13 26.66
N GLU A 310 5.40 16.06 27.27
CA GLU A 310 5.25 17.44 26.79
C GLU A 310 6.59 18.19 26.80
N THR A 311 7.39 18.04 27.86
CA THR A 311 8.77 18.58 27.89
C THR A 311 9.60 18.03 26.73
N GLU A 312 9.52 16.72 26.49
CA GLU A 312 10.23 16.04 25.41
C GLU A 312 9.78 16.43 24.00
N CYS A 313 8.49 16.71 23.80
CA CYS A 313 7.95 17.25 22.55
C CYS A 313 8.36 18.71 22.35
N ASN A 314 8.44 19.50 23.42
CA ASN A 314 8.90 20.88 23.39
C ASN A 314 10.41 20.98 23.06
N GLU A 315 11.23 20.05 23.55
CA GLU A 315 12.65 19.90 23.14
C GLU A 315 12.75 19.68 21.61
N LEU A 316 11.91 18.81 21.04
CA LEU A 316 11.89 18.53 19.59
C LEU A 316 11.33 19.68 18.76
N LEU A 317 10.26 20.35 19.22
CA LEU A 317 9.73 21.57 18.60
C LEU A 317 10.77 22.67 18.48
N ALA A 318 11.60 22.85 19.52
CA ALA A 318 12.66 23.87 19.55
C ALA A 318 13.80 23.59 18.55
N ALA A 319 13.96 22.34 18.09
CA ALA A 319 14.92 21.98 17.06
C ALA A 319 14.41 22.28 15.64
N LEU A 320 13.08 22.31 15.40
CA LEU A 320 12.49 22.44 14.06
C LEU A 320 12.99 23.65 13.23
N PRO A 321 13.15 24.88 13.79
CA PRO A 321 13.67 26.00 13.01
C PRO A 321 15.07 25.76 12.42
N SER A 322 15.88 24.87 13.03
CA SER A 322 17.26 24.59 12.59
C SER A 322 17.37 23.78 11.30
N PHE A 323 16.29 23.12 10.87
CA PHE A 323 16.23 22.43 9.58
C PHE A 323 15.97 23.38 8.40
N TYR A 324 15.58 24.63 8.66
CA TYR A 324 15.44 25.65 7.63
C TYR A 324 16.78 26.31 7.30
N HIS A 325 17.01 26.61 6.03
CA HIS A 325 18.24 27.24 5.56
C HIS A 325 17.93 28.44 4.67
N GLU A 326 18.26 29.65 5.18
CA GLU A 326 18.04 30.94 4.49
C GLU A 326 18.75 31.03 3.13
N ASP A 327 19.91 30.39 2.98
CA ASP A 327 20.75 30.49 1.77
C ASP A 327 20.15 29.77 0.55
N THR A 328 19.33 28.74 0.80
CA THR A 328 18.62 27.96 -0.23
C THR A 328 17.10 28.13 -0.16
N GLN A 329 16.59 28.80 0.87
CA GLN A 329 15.16 28.91 1.20
C GLN A 329 14.47 27.55 1.11
N SER A 330 14.98 26.58 1.87
CA SER A 330 14.54 25.18 1.85
C SER A 330 14.68 24.55 3.22
N ILE A 331 13.95 23.45 3.44
CA ILE A 331 14.01 22.64 4.66
C ILE A 331 14.78 21.36 4.33
N SER A 332 15.89 21.09 5.02
CA SER A 332 16.67 19.86 4.86
C SER A 332 16.08 18.71 5.69
N ASN A 333 16.36 17.48 5.27
CA ASN A 333 16.12 16.32 6.14
C ASN A 333 17.27 16.09 7.12
N ASP A 334 18.52 16.37 6.73
CA ASP A 334 19.67 16.27 7.63
C ASP A 334 19.73 17.52 8.52
N PHE A 335 19.83 17.35 9.85
CA PHE A 335 20.08 18.47 10.76
C PHE A 335 21.47 19.11 10.49
N LEU A 336 22.47 18.29 10.16
CA LEU A 336 23.77 18.74 9.67
C LEU A 336 23.85 18.67 8.14
N ARG A 337 23.25 19.65 7.47
CA ARG A 337 23.31 19.79 6.00
C ARG A 337 24.75 19.89 5.48
N LYS A 338 25.04 19.17 4.39
CA LYS A 338 26.30 19.25 3.62
C LYS A 338 26.28 20.46 2.66
N PRO A 339 27.40 21.19 2.45
CA PRO A 339 27.42 22.36 1.55
C PRO A 339 27.01 22.08 0.09
N ASP A 340 27.15 20.83 -0.35
CA ASP A 340 26.81 20.35 -1.69
C ASP A 340 25.58 19.43 -1.71
N GLU A 341 24.63 19.65 -0.78
CA GLU A 341 23.43 18.83 -0.57
C GLU A 341 22.74 18.40 -1.87
N ARG A 342 22.79 17.09 -2.10
CA ARG A 342 21.89 16.36 -2.98
C ARG A 342 20.89 15.63 -2.09
N THR A 343 19.61 15.76 -2.40
CA THR A 343 18.53 15.14 -1.64
C THR A 343 17.68 14.23 -2.52
N ASP A 344 17.11 13.18 -1.94
CA ASP A 344 15.97 12.48 -2.54
C ASP A 344 14.74 13.36 -2.37
N SER A 345 13.98 13.54 -3.44
CA SER A 345 12.96 14.59 -3.52
C SER A 345 11.76 14.33 -2.62
N TRP A 346 11.49 13.09 -2.21
CA TRP A 346 10.39 12.79 -1.30
C TRP A 346 10.66 13.37 0.11
N TYR A 347 11.91 13.31 0.61
CA TYR A 347 12.26 13.80 1.95
C TYR A 347 11.85 15.26 2.22
N PRO A 348 12.27 16.28 1.42
CA PRO A 348 11.89 17.66 1.67
C PRO A 348 10.41 17.93 1.35
N PHE A 349 9.79 17.20 0.43
CA PHE A 349 8.37 17.41 0.09
C PHE A 349 7.43 16.80 1.14
N GLU A 350 7.70 15.60 1.63
CA GLU A 350 6.92 15.00 2.72
C GLU A 350 7.22 15.68 4.06
N ASN A 351 8.47 15.58 4.51
CA ASN A 351 8.81 15.99 5.87
C ASN A 351 8.81 17.52 5.98
N GLY A 352 9.35 18.23 4.96
CA GLY A 352 9.45 19.69 4.94
C GLY A 352 8.21 20.44 4.44
N LEU A 353 7.41 19.89 3.53
CA LEU A 353 6.24 20.59 2.95
C LEU A 353 4.88 20.02 3.37
N VAL A 354 4.82 18.86 4.04
CA VAL A 354 3.57 18.32 4.62
C VAL A 354 3.63 18.26 6.15
N LYS A 355 4.62 17.56 6.72
CA LYS A 355 4.68 17.31 8.17
C LYS A 355 5.10 18.56 8.95
N TYR A 356 6.17 19.25 8.54
CA TYR A 356 6.69 20.47 9.14
C TYR A 356 5.62 21.60 9.31
N PRO A 357 4.86 22.02 8.27
CA PRO A 357 3.82 23.04 8.44
C PRO A 357 2.64 22.57 9.31
N ALA A 358 2.28 21.27 9.28
CA ALA A 358 1.23 20.75 10.14
C ALA A 358 1.64 20.84 11.62
N ILE A 359 2.87 20.43 11.95
CA ILE A 359 3.45 20.57 13.30
C ILE A 359 3.54 22.05 13.72
N GLY A 360 4.04 22.92 12.84
CA GLY A 360 4.14 24.36 13.09
C GLY A 360 2.78 25.00 13.40
N SER A 361 1.75 24.64 12.63
CA SER A 361 0.37 25.09 12.84
C SER A 361 -0.18 24.61 14.19
N LEU A 362 -0.08 23.30 14.48
CA LEU A 362 -0.54 22.70 15.74
C LEU A 362 0.12 23.31 16.98
N ALA A 363 1.42 23.60 16.90
CA ALA A 363 2.19 24.26 17.96
C ALA A 363 1.95 25.78 18.04
N GLY A 364 1.32 26.39 17.03
CA GLY A 364 1.21 27.85 16.89
C GLY A 364 2.55 28.56 16.63
N SER A 365 3.53 27.85 16.07
CA SER A 365 4.86 28.38 15.78
C SER A 365 4.86 29.11 14.43
N LYS A 366 4.78 30.44 14.49
CA LYS A 366 4.79 31.29 13.29
C LYS A 366 6.11 31.17 12.50
N GLU A 367 7.24 31.03 13.18
CA GLU A 367 8.56 30.83 12.56
C GLU A 367 8.58 29.59 11.66
N VAL A 368 8.10 28.45 12.18
CA VAL A 368 8.00 27.18 11.44
C VAL A 368 7.04 27.30 10.24
N THR A 369 5.90 27.99 10.38
CA THR A 369 4.98 28.20 9.24
C THR A 369 5.51 29.20 8.22
N ASP A 370 6.29 30.22 8.62
CA ASP A 370 6.90 31.18 7.70
C ASP A 370 8.05 30.52 6.91
N HIS A 371 8.90 29.73 7.57
CA HIS A 371 9.93 28.90 6.91
C HIS A 371 9.32 27.94 5.87
N PHE A 372 8.17 27.32 6.19
CA PHE A 372 7.43 26.51 5.22
C PHE A 372 6.99 27.34 4.00
N LEU A 373 6.46 28.55 4.17
CA LEU A 373 6.00 29.38 3.04
C LEU A 373 7.16 29.78 2.13
N GLU A 374 8.36 30.06 2.67
CA GLU A 374 9.56 30.28 1.87
C GLU A 374 10.05 29.00 1.16
N ALA A 375 10.05 27.86 1.86
CA ALA A 375 10.38 26.56 1.27
C ALA A 375 9.41 26.16 0.15
N PHE A 376 8.11 26.44 0.31
CA PHE A 376 7.09 26.21 -0.70
C PHE A 376 7.33 27.08 -1.95
N GLN A 377 7.73 28.34 -1.80
CA GLN A 377 8.12 29.18 -2.96
C GLN A 377 9.31 28.58 -3.72
N THR A 378 10.27 27.97 -3.03
CA THR A 378 11.38 27.25 -3.67
C THR A 378 10.92 25.97 -4.37
N ALA A 379 10.02 25.20 -3.76
CA ALA A 379 9.38 24.05 -4.39
C ALA A 379 8.55 24.45 -5.63
N GLN A 380 7.90 25.61 -5.61
CA GLN A 380 7.15 26.17 -6.74
C GLN A 380 8.07 26.61 -7.90
N LYS A 381 9.27 27.14 -7.60
CA LYS A 381 10.32 27.39 -8.63
C LYS A 381 10.69 26.05 -9.31
N MET A 382 10.94 25.00 -8.52
CA MET A 382 11.26 23.66 -9.01
C MET A 382 10.11 23.05 -9.83
N ALA A 383 8.87 23.10 -9.33
CA ALA A 383 7.68 22.60 -10.02
C ALA A 383 7.55 23.25 -11.41
N ARG A 384 7.69 24.57 -11.51
CA ARG A 384 7.64 25.31 -12.78
C ARG A 384 8.84 25.06 -13.70
N GLN A 385 10.02 24.74 -13.15
CA GLN A 385 11.22 24.40 -13.93
C GLN A 385 11.12 23.04 -14.64
N TYR A 386 10.39 22.09 -14.04
CA TYR A 386 10.21 20.73 -14.58
C TYR A 386 8.79 20.46 -15.10
N ASP A 387 7.99 21.50 -15.36
CA ASP A 387 6.58 21.36 -15.78
C ASP A 387 5.77 20.38 -14.89
N TYR A 388 6.01 20.43 -13.57
CA TYR A 388 5.42 19.61 -12.51
C TYR A 388 5.76 18.10 -12.59
N LEU A 389 6.80 17.74 -13.36
CA LEU A 389 7.35 16.39 -13.49
C LEU A 389 8.69 16.27 -12.74
N PHE A 390 8.61 16.08 -11.41
CA PHE A 390 9.76 16.19 -10.51
C PHE A 390 10.86 15.11 -10.74
N PRO A 391 12.16 15.50 -10.72
CA PRO A 391 13.28 14.55 -10.70
C PRO A 391 13.39 13.86 -9.34
N ILE A 392 13.81 12.60 -9.30
CA ILE A 392 14.00 11.85 -8.04
C ILE A 392 15.09 12.48 -7.16
N TYR A 393 16.23 12.87 -7.75
CA TYR A 393 17.34 13.51 -7.05
C TYR A 393 17.61 14.88 -7.65
N TYR A 394 17.89 15.84 -6.79
CA TYR A 394 18.33 17.17 -7.21
C TYR A 394 19.33 17.78 -6.22
N ARG A 395 20.08 18.76 -6.70
CA ARG A 395 20.98 19.59 -5.90
C ARG A 395 20.21 20.77 -5.32
N VAL A 396 20.12 20.85 -3.99
CA VAL A 396 19.21 21.80 -3.30
C VAL A 396 19.52 23.25 -3.66
N SER A 397 20.79 23.62 -3.72
CA SER A 397 21.22 25.00 -4.03
C SER A 397 21.02 25.47 -5.46
N THR A 398 20.65 24.58 -6.40
CA THR A 398 20.44 24.94 -7.81
C THR A 398 19.11 24.44 -8.39
N LEU A 399 18.40 23.58 -7.66
CA LEU A 399 17.20 22.85 -8.11
C LEU A 399 17.44 22.02 -9.39
N LEU A 400 18.71 21.76 -9.75
CA LEU A 400 19.08 20.96 -10.93
C LEU A 400 19.04 19.46 -10.59
N ALA A 401 18.41 18.67 -11.46
CA ALA A 401 18.31 17.23 -11.35
C ALA A 401 19.69 16.56 -11.41
N GLU A 402 19.91 15.52 -10.60
CA GLU A 402 21.16 14.75 -10.57
C GLU A 402 20.93 13.27 -10.86
N GLY A 403 21.31 12.83 -12.06
CA GLY A 403 21.13 11.45 -12.51
C GLY A 403 19.94 11.28 -13.47
N ALA A 404 19.47 10.04 -13.63
CA ALA A 404 18.58 9.63 -14.72
C ALA A 404 17.21 9.09 -14.25
N GLY A 405 16.78 9.44 -13.04
CA GLY A 405 15.52 8.99 -12.45
C GLY A 405 14.52 10.12 -12.20
N THR A 406 13.28 9.74 -11.97
CA THR A 406 12.13 10.64 -11.82
C THR A 406 11.23 10.11 -10.72
N ASN A 407 10.78 11.00 -9.82
CA ASN A 407 9.72 10.68 -8.88
C ASN A 407 8.57 11.64 -9.18
N TYR A 408 7.67 11.21 -10.08
CA TYR A 408 6.55 12.06 -10.48
C TYR A 408 5.44 12.11 -9.43
N ALA A 409 5.33 11.09 -8.56
CA ALA A 409 4.26 10.99 -7.56
C ALA A 409 4.34 12.09 -6.48
N ILE A 410 5.53 12.66 -6.26
CA ILE A 410 5.76 13.91 -5.49
C ILE A 410 4.84 15.06 -5.90
N GLY A 411 4.34 15.09 -7.15
CA GLY A 411 3.30 16.04 -7.54
C GLY A 411 2.06 16.00 -6.63
N GLY A 412 1.78 14.88 -5.98
CA GLY A 412 0.75 14.72 -4.95
C GLY A 412 1.10 15.39 -3.62
N LEU A 413 2.33 15.19 -3.11
CA LEU A 413 2.83 15.89 -1.92
C LEU A 413 2.87 17.41 -2.15
N TYR A 414 3.37 17.85 -3.32
CA TYR A 414 3.38 19.27 -3.70
C TYR A 414 1.97 19.86 -3.79
N ALA A 415 1.02 19.13 -4.37
CA ALA A 415 -0.37 19.59 -4.44
C ALA A 415 -1.01 19.72 -3.05
N TRP A 416 -0.72 18.80 -2.13
CA TRP A 416 -1.17 18.90 -0.75
C TRP A 416 -0.49 20.07 -0.01
N ALA A 417 0.83 20.23 -0.14
CA ALA A 417 1.58 21.37 0.39
C ALA A 417 1.01 22.71 -0.09
N ALA A 418 0.62 22.82 -1.37
CA ALA A 418 -0.02 24.00 -1.90
C ALA A 418 -1.39 24.28 -1.24
N ILE A 419 -2.18 23.24 -0.91
CA ILE A 419 -3.40 23.39 -0.10
C ILE A 419 -3.08 23.84 1.33
N LEU A 420 -1.98 23.38 1.93
CA LEU A 420 -1.52 23.87 3.24
C LEU A 420 -1.13 25.36 3.18
N ALA A 421 -0.42 25.78 2.13
CA ALA A 421 -0.09 27.19 1.89
C ALA A 421 -1.35 28.06 1.70
N HIS A 422 -2.37 27.56 0.98
CA HIS A 422 -3.67 28.22 0.89
C HIS A 422 -4.35 28.35 2.27
N ARG A 423 -4.36 27.29 3.09
CA ARG A 423 -4.96 27.30 4.44
C ARG A 423 -4.27 28.31 5.38
N LEU A 424 -2.97 28.55 5.22
CA LEU A 424 -2.19 29.51 6.02
C LEU A 424 -2.31 30.96 5.54
N THR A 425 -2.49 31.21 4.24
CA THR A 425 -2.43 32.56 3.63
C THR A 425 -3.79 33.11 3.19
N GLY A 426 -4.74 32.22 2.86
CA GLY A 426 -5.98 32.55 2.17
C GLY A 426 -5.82 32.86 0.67
N GLU A 427 -4.62 32.68 0.09
CA GLU A 427 -4.38 33.05 -1.31
C GLU A 427 -4.81 31.95 -2.29
N GLU A 428 -5.75 32.28 -3.20
CA GLU A 428 -6.32 31.35 -4.18
C GLU A 428 -5.27 30.76 -5.15
N HIS A 429 -4.19 31.50 -5.42
CA HIS A 429 -3.17 31.10 -6.38
C HIS A 429 -2.50 29.76 -6.02
N HIS A 430 -2.45 29.42 -4.73
CA HIS A 430 -1.95 28.14 -4.24
C HIS A 430 -2.87 26.96 -4.63
N LEU A 431 -4.19 27.14 -4.66
CA LEU A 431 -5.10 26.09 -5.13
C LEU A 431 -4.94 25.83 -6.63
N GLU A 432 -4.61 26.85 -7.42
CA GLU A 432 -4.31 26.69 -8.85
C GLU A 432 -2.99 25.96 -9.11
N GLU A 433 -1.96 26.19 -8.29
CA GLU A 433 -0.73 25.37 -8.28
C GLU A 433 -1.03 23.91 -7.94
N ALA A 434 -1.88 23.65 -6.94
CA ALA A 434 -2.33 22.31 -6.57
C ALA A 434 -3.09 21.61 -7.71
N ARG A 435 -4.07 22.30 -8.33
CA ARG A 435 -4.82 21.78 -9.49
C ARG A 435 -3.89 21.42 -10.64
N ARG A 436 -2.92 22.26 -10.96
CA ARG A 436 -1.98 22.01 -12.06
C ARG A 436 -1.09 20.80 -11.79
N ALA A 437 -0.59 20.65 -10.57
CA ALA A 437 0.21 19.48 -10.18
C ALA A 437 -0.59 18.17 -10.32
N ILE A 438 -1.84 18.12 -9.84
CA ILE A 438 -2.73 16.96 -10.01
C ILE A 438 -3.08 16.71 -11.48
N GLN A 439 -3.30 17.76 -12.28
CA GLN A 439 -3.55 17.62 -13.72
C GLN A 439 -2.36 16.99 -14.46
N VAL A 440 -1.13 17.43 -14.17
CA VAL A 440 0.08 16.84 -14.76
C VAL A 440 0.24 15.39 -14.28
N LEU A 441 0.13 15.14 -12.97
CA LEU A 441 0.24 13.81 -12.38
C LEU A 441 -0.72 12.80 -13.01
N TYR A 442 -1.96 13.21 -13.30
CA TYR A 442 -2.96 12.37 -13.98
C TYR A 442 -2.56 11.96 -15.40
N THR A 443 -1.68 12.71 -16.08
CA THR A 443 -1.19 12.39 -17.43
C THR A 443 0.03 11.48 -17.47
N VAL A 444 0.69 11.25 -16.32
CA VAL A 444 1.90 10.43 -16.22
C VAL A 444 1.59 8.97 -16.59
N PRO A 445 2.43 8.30 -17.40
CA PRO A 445 2.30 6.87 -17.69
C PRO A 445 2.27 6.04 -16.41
N SER A 446 1.43 5.02 -16.40
CA SER A 446 1.11 4.29 -15.18
C SER A 446 2.32 3.60 -14.56
N ASP A 447 3.31 3.18 -15.34
CA ASP A 447 4.53 2.52 -14.87
C ASP A 447 5.54 3.49 -14.21
N ARG A 448 5.28 4.81 -14.28
CA ARG A 448 6.16 5.88 -13.77
C ARG A 448 5.61 6.61 -12.55
N LEU A 449 4.47 6.16 -12.03
CA LEU A 449 3.78 6.74 -10.87
C LEU A 449 4.19 6.15 -9.52
N PHE A 450 5.10 5.19 -9.48
CA PHE A 450 5.43 4.46 -8.26
C PHE A 450 6.81 4.87 -7.73
N HIS A 451 6.82 5.51 -6.56
CA HIS A 451 8.01 5.66 -5.73
C HIS A 451 7.62 5.37 -4.28
N GLU A 452 7.08 6.35 -3.54
CA GLU A 452 6.52 6.14 -2.21
C GLU A 452 4.98 5.99 -2.28
N PRO A 453 4.35 5.07 -1.53
CA PRO A 453 2.89 4.85 -1.61
C PRO A 453 2.08 6.04 -1.09
N GLN A 454 2.59 6.79 -0.10
CA GLN A 454 1.90 7.91 0.50
C GLN A 454 1.86 9.16 -0.39
N GLU A 455 2.77 9.28 -1.37
CA GLU A 455 2.73 10.35 -2.38
C GLU A 455 1.44 10.33 -3.21
N LEU A 456 1.03 9.14 -3.65
CA LEU A 456 -0.23 8.93 -4.36
C LEU A 456 -1.45 9.16 -3.44
N ALA A 457 -1.32 8.81 -2.15
CA ALA A 457 -2.36 9.04 -1.14
C ALA A 457 -2.62 10.54 -0.90
N TYR A 458 -1.55 11.32 -0.72
CA TYR A 458 -1.64 12.79 -0.59
C TYR A 458 -2.10 13.45 -1.90
N GLY A 459 -1.68 12.93 -3.06
CA GLY A 459 -2.22 13.36 -4.35
C GLY A 459 -3.73 13.12 -4.48
N ALA A 460 -4.22 11.96 -4.04
CA ALA A 460 -5.65 11.67 -4.00
C ALA A 460 -6.41 12.55 -2.99
N LEU A 461 -5.81 12.86 -1.84
CA LEU A 461 -6.37 13.79 -0.84
C LEU A 461 -6.47 15.22 -1.38
N ALA A 462 -5.41 15.71 -2.03
CA ALA A 462 -5.40 17.02 -2.69
C ALA A 462 -6.45 17.07 -3.81
N ALA A 463 -6.52 16.04 -4.66
CA ALA A 463 -7.55 15.93 -5.68
C ALA A 463 -8.97 15.92 -5.09
N ALA A 464 -9.20 15.22 -3.97
CA ALA A 464 -10.48 15.18 -3.27
C ALA A 464 -10.88 16.56 -2.70
N GLU A 465 -9.94 17.30 -2.08
CA GLU A 465 -10.16 18.67 -1.59
C GLU A 465 -10.54 19.62 -2.74
N LEU A 466 -9.87 19.49 -3.89
CA LEU A 466 -10.08 20.32 -5.07
C LEU A 466 -11.35 19.97 -5.87
N GLY A 467 -12.11 18.95 -5.46
CA GLY A 467 -13.30 18.44 -6.17
C GLY A 467 -12.98 17.60 -7.42
N MET A 468 -11.73 17.19 -7.61
CA MET A 468 -11.20 16.45 -8.76
C MET A 468 -11.40 14.93 -8.57
N ARG A 469 -12.65 14.49 -8.51
CA ARG A 469 -13.04 13.12 -8.09
C ARG A 469 -12.42 12.01 -8.95
N ASP A 470 -12.34 12.19 -10.26
CA ASP A 470 -11.80 11.17 -11.17
C ASP A 470 -10.30 10.98 -10.96
N GLN A 471 -9.56 12.09 -10.79
CA GLN A 471 -8.15 12.08 -10.44
C GLN A 471 -7.90 11.46 -9.07
N ALA A 472 -8.73 11.77 -8.07
CA ALA A 472 -8.65 11.18 -6.74
C ALA A 472 -8.89 9.65 -6.77
N ASN A 473 -9.90 9.18 -7.50
CA ASN A 473 -10.16 7.75 -7.71
C ASN A 473 -9.00 7.06 -8.42
N TYR A 474 -8.46 7.67 -9.49
CA TYR A 474 -7.32 7.13 -10.23
C TYR A 474 -6.08 7.01 -9.35
N LEU A 475 -5.74 8.03 -8.57
CA LEU A 475 -4.56 8.00 -7.70
C LEU A 475 -4.70 6.96 -6.57
N LEU A 476 -5.89 6.84 -5.96
CA LEU A 476 -6.19 5.74 -5.03
C LEU A 476 -6.06 4.36 -5.71
N TYR A 477 -6.56 4.22 -6.94
CA TYR A 477 -6.46 2.98 -7.70
C TYR A 477 -5.03 2.64 -8.10
N GLN A 478 -4.18 3.64 -8.37
CA GLN A 478 -2.75 3.42 -8.56
C GLN A 478 -2.09 2.98 -7.26
N GLN A 479 -2.38 3.67 -6.16
CA GLN A 479 -1.84 3.37 -4.85
C GLN A 479 -2.16 1.93 -4.41
N LEU A 480 -3.42 1.50 -4.55
CA LEU A 480 -3.88 0.14 -4.23
C LEU A 480 -3.15 -0.98 -5.00
N ARG A 481 -2.39 -0.68 -6.06
CA ARG A 481 -1.56 -1.68 -6.75
C ARG A 481 -0.25 -1.98 -6.02
N MET A 482 0.24 -1.06 -5.18
CA MET A 482 1.44 -1.25 -4.35
C MET A 482 1.15 -2.02 -3.04
N PHE A 483 -0.12 -2.35 -2.79
CA PHE A 483 -0.55 -3.10 -1.61
C PHE A 483 -0.40 -4.61 -1.83
N TYR A 484 -0.15 -5.37 -0.77
CA TYR A 484 -0.15 -6.83 -0.76
C TYR A 484 -1.58 -7.37 -0.82
N TRP A 485 -1.98 -7.96 -1.96
CA TRP A 485 -3.33 -8.50 -2.15
C TRP A 485 -3.56 -9.88 -1.51
N TYR A 486 -2.49 -10.50 -1.01
CA TYR A 486 -2.48 -11.86 -0.48
C TYR A 486 -1.59 -12.00 0.76
N SER A 487 -1.73 -13.14 1.46
CA SER A 487 -0.78 -13.56 2.50
C SER A 487 0.37 -14.27 1.81
N ASP A 488 1.60 -13.81 2.03
CA ASP A 488 2.82 -14.48 1.55
C ASP A 488 2.90 -15.90 2.14
N PRO A 489 2.86 -16.97 1.31
CA PRO A 489 2.85 -18.34 1.79
C PRO A 489 4.18 -18.80 2.39
N SER A 490 5.28 -18.08 2.15
CA SER A 490 6.58 -18.37 2.78
C SER A 490 6.62 -17.94 4.24
N GLN A 491 5.76 -17.00 4.63
CA GLN A 491 5.68 -16.46 5.98
C GLN A 491 4.64 -17.22 6.81
N LYS A 492 5.04 -17.64 8.01
CA LYS A 492 4.18 -18.39 8.95
C LYS A 492 3.89 -17.64 10.24
N SER A 493 4.71 -16.64 10.56
CA SER A 493 4.60 -15.84 11.79
C SER A 493 3.62 -14.67 11.66
N HIS A 494 3.38 -14.19 10.44
CA HIS A 494 2.60 -13.00 10.16
C HIS A 494 1.84 -13.12 8.83
N ASP A 495 0.90 -12.20 8.60
CA ASP A 495 0.16 -12.06 7.36
C ASP A 495 0.36 -10.63 6.83
N VAL A 496 0.95 -10.49 5.65
CA VAL A 496 1.23 -9.20 4.99
C VAL A 496 0.03 -8.65 4.22
N ARG A 497 -1.07 -9.39 4.09
CA ARG A 497 -2.22 -8.97 3.30
C ARG A 497 -2.73 -7.62 3.78
N GLY A 498 -3.08 -6.74 2.84
CA GLY A 498 -3.55 -5.39 3.12
C GLY A 498 -2.47 -4.38 3.52
N MET A 499 -1.23 -4.81 3.78
CA MET A 499 -0.09 -3.91 3.91
C MET A 499 0.31 -3.33 2.55
N VAL A 500 1.23 -2.36 2.55
CA VAL A 500 1.84 -1.75 1.36
C VAL A 500 3.34 -2.04 1.34
N GLN A 501 3.96 -2.09 0.17
CA GLN A 501 5.43 -2.05 0.09
C GLN A 501 5.95 -0.69 0.57
N ALA A 502 7.09 -0.68 1.25
CA ALA A 502 7.71 0.54 1.75
C ALA A 502 7.93 1.56 0.61
N ALA A 503 8.68 1.16 -0.42
CA ALA A 503 8.87 1.96 -1.62
C ALA A 503 8.89 1.05 -2.86
N ALA A 504 8.78 1.63 -4.06
CA ALA A 504 8.68 0.88 -5.30
C ALA A 504 9.87 -0.04 -5.62
N SER A 505 10.99 0.11 -4.91
CA SER A 505 12.17 -0.76 -4.98
C SER A 505 12.53 -1.50 -3.68
N ILE A 506 11.72 -1.33 -2.63
CA ILE A 506 11.93 -1.88 -1.29
C ILE A 506 10.80 -2.87 -1.00
N LEU A 507 11.05 -4.15 -1.31
CA LEU A 507 10.02 -5.20 -1.42
C LEU A 507 9.63 -5.86 -0.06
N TYR A 508 9.52 -5.04 0.99
CA TYR A 508 8.88 -5.40 2.26
C TYR A 508 7.78 -4.39 2.61
N PRO A 509 6.80 -4.78 3.43
CA PRO A 509 6.02 -3.81 4.14
C PRO A 509 6.83 -3.23 5.31
N ALA A 510 6.81 -1.90 5.43
CA ALA A 510 7.40 -1.15 6.54
C ALA A 510 6.29 -0.54 7.42
N PHE A 511 6.50 -0.38 8.73
CA PHE A 511 5.43 0.05 9.63
C PHE A 511 5.03 1.51 9.42
N LYS A 512 6.00 2.43 9.27
CA LYS A 512 5.79 3.82 8.84
C LYS A 512 4.93 3.88 7.57
N GLU A 513 5.44 3.34 6.47
CA GLU A 513 4.83 3.47 5.14
C GLU A 513 3.43 2.83 5.07
N ASN A 514 3.18 1.75 5.83
CA ASN A 514 1.83 1.19 5.98
C ASN A 514 0.83 2.23 6.48
N VAL A 515 1.13 2.85 7.62
CA VAL A 515 0.22 3.77 8.28
C VAL A 515 0.12 5.10 7.53
N GLU A 516 1.23 5.60 7.00
CA GLU A 516 1.25 6.82 6.20
C GLU A 516 0.54 6.67 4.85
N ALA A 517 0.55 5.47 4.24
CA ALA A 517 -0.20 5.20 3.02
C ALA A 517 -1.73 5.30 3.22
N VAL A 518 -2.25 4.96 4.40
CA VAL A 518 -3.70 4.97 4.69
C VAL A 518 -4.16 6.19 5.50
N LEU A 519 -3.27 6.92 6.16
CA LEU A 519 -3.63 8.13 6.91
C LEU A 519 -4.33 9.18 6.03
N PRO A 520 -3.89 9.51 4.80
CA PRO A 520 -4.62 10.40 3.88
C PRO A 520 -6.01 9.90 3.49
N TRP A 521 -6.27 8.59 3.55
CA TRP A 521 -7.60 8.05 3.26
C TRP A 521 -8.64 8.55 4.26
N THR A 522 -8.28 8.85 5.51
CA THR A 522 -9.20 9.46 6.49
C THR A 522 -9.82 10.76 5.95
N GLY A 523 -8.98 11.64 5.38
CA GLY A 523 -9.41 12.89 4.75
C GLY A 523 -10.18 12.66 3.44
N ILE A 524 -9.81 11.66 2.63
CA ILE A 524 -10.48 11.33 1.36
C ILE A 524 -11.90 10.78 1.61
N LEU A 525 -12.04 9.89 2.60
CA LEU A 525 -13.32 9.33 3.06
C LEU A 525 -14.24 10.45 3.60
N LYS A 526 -13.70 11.42 4.36
CA LYS A 526 -14.45 12.61 4.83
C LYS A 526 -15.07 13.38 3.67
N ARG A 527 -14.34 13.50 2.56
CA ARG A 527 -14.71 14.18 1.31
C ARG A 527 -15.65 13.35 0.41
N GLY A 528 -16.13 12.20 0.89
CA GLY A 528 -17.19 11.41 0.23
C GLY A 528 -16.68 10.52 -0.92
N ILE A 529 -15.39 10.22 -0.95
CA ILE A 529 -14.82 9.16 -1.79
C ILE A 529 -14.67 7.92 -0.90
N VAL A 530 -15.73 7.13 -0.84
CA VAL A 530 -15.80 5.89 -0.07
C VAL A 530 -16.20 4.76 -1.01
N PHE A 531 -15.42 3.68 -1.02
CA PHE A 531 -15.81 2.39 -1.60
C PHE A 531 -15.33 1.27 -0.69
N GLU A 532 -16.08 0.17 -0.66
CA GLU A 532 -15.87 -0.95 0.27
C GLU A 532 -14.41 -1.42 0.29
N GLY A 533 -13.81 -1.54 -0.90
CA GLY A 533 -12.38 -1.84 -1.09
C GLY A 533 -11.43 -1.12 -0.13
N LEU A 534 -11.48 0.21 -0.02
CA LEU A 534 -10.60 0.95 0.90
C LEU A 534 -10.79 0.50 2.35
N LEU A 535 -12.04 0.30 2.77
CA LEU A 535 -12.38 -0.07 4.15
C LEU A 535 -11.87 -1.48 4.49
N ARG A 536 -11.85 -2.39 3.50
CA ARG A 536 -11.28 -3.74 3.62
C ARG A 536 -9.77 -3.69 3.82
N PHE A 537 -9.06 -2.87 3.04
CA PHE A 537 -7.62 -2.65 3.19
C PHE A 537 -7.29 -1.98 4.54
N MET A 538 -8.04 -0.96 4.96
CA MET A 538 -7.87 -0.31 6.28
C MET A 538 -8.11 -1.27 7.45
N ASP A 539 -9.19 -2.07 7.44
CA ASP A 539 -9.44 -3.03 8.52
C ASP A 539 -8.38 -4.12 8.55
N GLN A 540 -7.89 -4.56 7.39
CA GLN A 540 -6.81 -5.53 7.32
C GLN A 540 -5.50 -4.97 7.92
N GLN A 541 -5.13 -3.72 7.62
CA GLN A 541 -3.98 -3.07 8.27
C GLN A 541 -4.20 -2.84 9.78
N ARG A 542 -5.40 -2.41 10.19
CA ARG A 542 -5.78 -2.24 11.61
C ARG A 542 -5.52 -3.51 12.44
N ARG A 543 -5.62 -4.69 11.81
CA ARG A 543 -5.29 -6.00 12.40
C ARG A 543 -3.83 -6.37 12.22
N ASN A 544 -3.31 -6.29 10.99
CA ASN A 544 -2.03 -6.86 10.62
C ASN A 544 -0.83 -5.99 11.06
N ASN A 545 -1.00 -4.68 11.24
CA ASN A 545 0.09 -3.80 11.70
C ASN A 545 0.57 -4.14 13.12
N PHE A 546 -0.20 -4.90 13.91
CA PHE A 546 0.31 -5.48 15.16
C PHE A 546 1.49 -6.43 14.92
N TYR A 547 1.65 -7.06 13.75
CA TYR A 547 2.77 -7.97 13.48
C TYR A 547 4.14 -7.31 13.53
N PHE A 548 4.26 -5.98 13.45
CA PHE A 548 5.56 -5.28 13.53
C PHE A 548 6.13 -5.22 14.96
N PHE A 549 5.36 -5.58 15.99
CA PHE A 549 5.83 -5.51 17.38
C PHE A 549 6.39 -6.85 17.85
N GLN A 550 7.48 -6.80 18.62
CA GLN A 550 8.27 -7.99 18.94
C GLN A 550 7.48 -9.08 19.71
N ASP A 551 6.57 -8.68 20.61
CA ASP A 551 5.74 -9.60 21.41
C ASP A 551 4.70 -10.39 20.60
N CYS A 552 4.59 -10.11 19.29
CA CYS A 552 3.76 -10.82 18.32
C CYS A 552 4.46 -12.03 17.68
N PHE A 553 5.76 -12.21 17.92
CA PHE A 553 6.53 -13.39 17.47
C PHE A 553 6.69 -14.42 18.60
N GLU A 554 6.88 -15.69 18.24
CA GLU A 554 6.78 -16.85 19.14
C GLU A 554 7.85 -16.96 20.26
N LYS A 555 8.63 -15.90 20.51
CA LYS A 555 9.60 -15.82 21.61
C LYS A 555 9.42 -14.51 22.38
N ARG A 556 8.42 -14.48 23.26
CA ARG A 556 8.26 -13.47 24.33
C ARG A 556 9.41 -13.53 25.34
N GLN A 557 10.57 -13.03 24.93
CA GLN A 557 11.60 -12.58 25.86
C GLN A 557 11.34 -11.10 26.10
N HIS A 558 10.98 -10.74 27.34
CA HIS A 558 10.94 -9.34 27.75
C HIS A 558 12.29 -8.69 27.43
N THR A 559 12.25 -7.76 26.49
CA THR A 559 13.39 -7.03 25.94
C THR A 559 13.03 -5.55 25.97
N SER A 560 14.04 -4.69 26.07
CA SER A 560 13.84 -3.25 26.04
C SER A 560 13.21 -2.81 24.71
N MET A 561 12.43 -1.72 24.76
CA MET A 561 11.82 -1.10 23.58
C MET A 561 10.83 -2.02 22.86
N ALA A 562 10.00 -2.77 23.60
CA ALA A 562 9.09 -3.79 23.03
C ALA A 562 7.97 -3.20 22.17
N PHE A 563 7.63 -1.93 22.39
CA PHE A 563 6.57 -1.19 21.70
C PHE A 563 7.10 -0.16 20.69
N ILE A 564 8.41 -0.12 20.45
CA ILE A 564 8.93 0.45 19.21
C ILE A 564 8.80 -0.64 18.13
N PRO A 565 8.09 -0.38 17.02
CA PRO A 565 7.89 -1.36 15.96
C PRO A 565 9.22 -1.71 15.29
N PHE A 566 9.32 -2.92 14.74
CA PHE A 566 10.30 -3.20 13.70
C PHE A 566 9.97 -2.38 12.47
N GLU A 567 10.98 -1.97 11.71
CA GLU A 567 10.73 -1.39 10.39
C GLU A 567 10.07 -2.43 9.50
N ASN A 568 10.75 -3.56 9.25
CA ASN A 568 10.36 -4.47 8.20
C ASN A 568 9.76 -5.79 8.71
N LEU A 569 8.73 -6.28 8.03
CA LEU A 569 8.39 -7.71 8.06
C LEU A 569 9.12 -8.45 6.94
N GLY A 570 9.45 -9.72 7.21
CA GLY A 570 10.13 -10.56 6.25
C GLY A 570 9.19 -11.03 5.15
N THR A 571 9.58 -10.83 3.90
CA THR A 571 8.88 -11.33 2.72
C THR A 571 9.73 -12.37 2.00
N LEU A 572 9.12 -13.08 1.05
CA LEU A 572 9.77 -14.00 0.11
C LEU A 572 11.04 -13.39 -0.51
N GLU A 573 10.94 -12.14 -0.96
CA GLU A 573 11.98 -11.40 -1.70
C GLU A 573 13.21 -11.06 -0.84
N LEU A 574 13.09 -11.18 0.48
CA LEU A 574 14.13 -10.82 1.47
C LEU A 574 14.58 -12.01 2.30
N GLY A 575 14.22 -13.23 1.90
CA GLY A 575 14.54 -14.43 2.64
C GLY A 575 13.81 -14.57 3.99
N GLY A 576 12.67 -13.88 4.17
CA GLY A 576 11.87 -13.93 5.39
C GLY A 576 12.49 -13.25 6.62
N GLN A 577 13.49 -12.37 6.44
CA GLN A 577 14.10 -11.64 7.55
C GLN A 577 13.16 -10.54 8.06
N THR A 578 12.75 -10.62 9.33
CA THR A 578 11.92 -9.61 10.02
C THR A 578 12.77 -8.84 11.03
N GLY A 579 12.62 -7.52 11.08
CA GLY A 579 13.31 -6.66 12.05
C GLY A 579 14.84 -6.63 11.93
N ASN A 580 15.39 -7.00 10.77
CA ASN A 580 16.83 -6.90 10.50
C ASN A 580 17.27 -5.45 10.21
N VAL A 581 16.36 -4.61 9.68
CA VAL A 581 16.65 -3.18 9.49
C VAL A 581 16.66 -2.44 10.83
N GLY A 582 15.87 -2.88 11.81
CA GLY A 582 15.94 -2.42 13.20
C GLY A 582 14.56 -2.19 13.81
N LYS A 583 14.52 -1.56 14.99
CA LYS A 583 13.30 -0.99 15.56
C LYS A 583 13.24 0.50 15.23
N GLU A 584 12.31 0.90 14.38
CA GLU A 584 12.19 2.27 13.87
C GLU A 584 11.58 3.21 14.91
N ILE A 585 12.33 4.23 15.32
CA ILE A 585 11.85 5.28 16.22
C ILE A 585 10.92 6.23 15.48
N TYR A 586 11.15 6.47 14.19
CA TYR A 586 10.23 7.26 13.36
C TYR A 586 8.83 6.62 13.36
N GLY A 587 8.75 5.31 13.14
CA GLY A 587 7.54 4.47 13.26
C GLY A 587 6.82 4.49 14.60
N ALA A 588 7.42 5.05 15.65
CA ALA A 588 6.74 5.23 16.93
C ALA A 588 5.61 6.27 16.85
N GLY A 589 5.69 7.22 15.89
CA GLY A 589 4.59 8.13 15.56
C GLY A 589 3.36 7.39 15.04
N GLU A 590 3.58 6.37 14.22
CA GLU A 590 2.52 5.62 13.56
C GLU A 590 1.71 4.75 14.53
N SER A 591 2.32 4.28 15.63
CA SER A 591 1.58 3.69 16.76
C SER A 591 0.55 4.66 17.34
N LEU A 592 0.89 5.95 17.42
CA LEU A 592 -0.03 7.00 17.86
C LEU A 592 -1.08 7.31 16.79
N TRP A 593 -0.72 7.33 15.50
CA TRP A 593 -1.69 7.47 14.41
C TRP A 593 -2.73 6.35 14.39
N MET A 594 -2.32 5.09 14.57
CA MET A 594 -3.25 3.96 14.65
C MET A 594 -4.24 4.12 15.81
N TYR A 595 -3.78 4.58 16.97
CA TYR A 595 -4.67 4.92 18.09
C TYR A 595 -5.61 6.09 17.74
N LEU A 596 -5.08 7.18 17.18
CA LEU A 596 -5.84 8.38 16.80
C LEU A 596 -6.91 8.08 15.74
N MET A 597 -6.62 7.21 14.77
CA MET A 597 -7.54 6.78 13.71
C MET A 597 -8.67 5.88 14.24
N TYR A 598 -8.36 4.90 15.09
CA TYR A 598 -9.30 3.79 15.35
C TYR A 598 -9.93 3.76 16.76
N GLU A 599 -9.34 4.44 17.75
CA GLU A 599 -9.72 4.23 19.16
C GLU A 599 -9.69 5.49 20.06
N ALA A 600 -9.04 6.58 19.65
CA ALA A 600 -8.86 7.75 20.52
C ALA A 600 -10.11 8.64 20.60
N LEU A 601 -10.73 8.87 19.44
CA LEU A 601 -11.82 9.84 19.28
C LEU A 601 -13.20 9.19 19.28
N GLY A 602 -13.28 7.90 18.93
CA GLY A 602 -14.47 7.08 19.08
C GLY A 602 -14.09 5.62 19.28
N GLN A 603 -14.94 4.84 19.95
CA GLN A 603 -14.71 3.41 20.17
C GLN A 603 -15.99 2.61 19.94
N ALA A 604 -15.88 1.53 19.17
CA ALA A 604 -16.92 0.51 19.06
C ALA A 604 -16.72 -0.57 20.14
N THR A 605 -17.78 -0.91 20.88
CA THR A 605 -17.77 -2.06 21.81
C THR A 605 -17.53 -3.43 21.15
N ASP A 606 -17.78 -3.54 19.84
CA ASP A 606 -17.51 -4.74 19.06
C ASP A 606 -16.24 -4.55 18.23
N ARG A 607 -15.12 -5.12 18.68
CA ARG A 607 -13.78 -4.97 18.06
C ARG A 607 -13.72 -5.42 16.60
N GLU A 608 -14.62 -6.30 16.18
CA GLU A 608 -14.72 -6.76 14.79
C GLU A 608 -15.29 -5.72 13.84
N LEU A 609 -15.93 -4.66 14.37
CA LEU A 609 -16.29 -3.49 13.58
C LEU A 609 -15.15 -2.48 13.61
N MET A 610 -14.75 -1.99 12.43
CA MET A 610 -13.82 -0.88 12.32
C MET A 610 -14.61 0.43 12.43
N LEU A 611 -14.35 1.18 13.49
CA LEU A 611 -14.72 2.60 13.57
C LEU A 611 -13.46 3.40 13.26
N VAL A 612 -13.48 4.21 12.19
CA VAL A 612 -12.35 5.05 11.79
C VAL A 612 -12.74 6.53 11.79
N ASN A 613 -11.95 7.34 12.48
CA ASN A 613 -12.08 8.79 12.58
C ASN A 613 -11.53 9.47 11.33
N LEU A 614 -12.26 10.48 10.83
CA LEU A 614 -11.98 11.10 9.54
C LEU A 614 -11.39 12.52 9.61
N ASP A 615 -11.21 13.07 10.81
CA ASP A 615 -10.91 14.51 11.02
C ASP A 615 -9.43 14.85 11.24
N LEU A 616 -8.52 13.87 11.31
CA LEU A 616 -7.13 14.06 11.77
C LEU A 616 -6.32 15.05 10.93
N LEU A 617 -6.48 15.03 9.60
CA LEU A 617 -5.71 15.86 8.65
C LEU A 617 -6.34 17.25 8.37
N ASP A 618 -7.44 17.58 9.05
CA ASP A 618 -8.05 18.92 9.01
C ASP A 618 -7.80 19.70 10.31
N VAL A 619 -6.92 19.21 11.20
CA VAL A 619 -6.57 19.85 12.48
C VAL A 619 -5.35 20.76 12.30
N PHE A 620 -5.54 22.08 12.43
CA PHE A 620 -4.49 23.10 12.29
C PHE A 620 -4.20 23.89 13.58
N ASP A 621 -5.04 23.75 14.61
CA ASP A 621 -4.80 24.30 15.95
C ASP A 621 -5.05 23.20 16.98
N ALA A 622 -4.02 22.80 17.73
CA ALA A 622 -4.14 21.76 18.75
C ALA A 622 -5.09 22.16 19.90
N LYS A 623 -5.38 23.46 20.09
CA LYS A 623 -6.37 23.94 21.08
C LYS A 623 -7.81 23.63 20.67
N LEU A 624 -8.07 23.48 19.36
CA LEU A 624 -9.34 23.06 18.80
C LEU A 624 -9.46 21.53 18.67
N PHE A 625 -8.41 20.79 19.05
CA PHE A 625 -8.41 19.34 19.05
C PHE A 625 -8.78 18.76 20.42
N PRO A 626 -9.68 17.75 20.48
CA PRO A 626 -10.49 17.26 19.37
C PRO A 626 -11.67 18.21 19.05
N PRO A 627 -12.12 18.26 17.78
CA PRO A 627 -13.29 19.03 17.41
C PRO A 627 -14.54 18.45 18.08
N ARG A 628 -15.55 19.31 18.31
CA ARG A 628 -16.85 18.89 18.88
C ARG A 628 -17.71 18.07 17.93
N GLU A 629 -17.46 18.22 16.64
CA GLU A 629 -18.07 17.43 15.57
C GLU A 629 -17.03 16.44 15.05
N LEU A 630 -17.30 15.14 15.20
CA LEU A 630 -16.43 14.05 14.77
C LEU A 630 -17.12 13.20 13.70
N ASN A 631 -16.45 13.03 12.56
CA ASN A 631 -16.86 12.24 11.42
C ASN A 631 -16.24 10.84 11.51
N PHE A 632 -17.05 9.80 11.32
CA PHE A 632 -16.58 8.42 11.29
C PHE A 632 -17.14 7.63 10.09
N ILE A 633 -16.40 6.61 9.65
CA ILE A 633 -16.99 5.43 9.03
C ILE A 633 -17.03 4.30 10.06
N LEU A 634 -18.17 3.64 10.21
CA LEU A 634 -18.30 2.36 10.90
C LEU A 634 -18.48 1.25 9.86
N TYR A 635 -17.50 0.37 9.72
CA TYR A 635 -17.46 -0.73 8.76
C TYR A 635 -17.59 -2.09 9.44
N ASN A 636 -18.38 -2.98 8.83
CA ASN A 636 -18.51 -4.39 9.21
C ASN A 636 -17.89 -5.30 8.15
N PRO A 637 -16.66 -5.81 8.39
CA PRO A 637 -15.96 -6.72 7.47
C PRO A 637 -16.51 -8.15 7.50
N THR A 638 -17.40 -8.47 8.45
CA THR A 638 -17.93 -9.83 8.60
C THR A 638 -19.13 -10.09 7.69
N ALA A 639 -19.38 -11.34 7.32
CA ALA A 639 -20.53 -11.72 6.47
C ALA A 639 -21.90 -11.65 7.17
N VAL A 640 -21.96 -11.31 8.47
CA VAL A 640 -23.19 -11.27 9.26
C VAL A 640 -23.47 -9.86 9.77
N GLN A 641 -24.74 -9.52 9.96
CA GLN A 641 -25.11 -8.26 10.61
C GLN A 641 -24.57 -8.25 12.05
N ARG A 642 -23.91 -7.16 12.44
CA ARG A 642 -23.41 -6.94 13.81
C ARG A 642 -24.02 -5.68 14.41
N SER A 643 -23.87 -5.52 15.73
CA SER A 643 -24.38 -4.36 16.45
C SER A 643 -23.48 -3.99 17.60
N THR A 644 -23.11 -2.71 17.65
CA THR A 644 -22.21 -2.14 18.65
C THR A 644 -22.83 -0.92 19.30
N SER A 645 -22.46 -0.63 20.55
CA SER A 645 -22.53 0.73 21.07
C SER A 645 -21.29 1.51 20.63
N ILE A 646 -21.42 2.84 20.55
CA ILE A 646 -20.30 3.75 20.29
C ILE A 646 -20.13 4.66 21.51
N SER A 647 -18.89 4.81 21.97
CA SER A 647 -18.49 5.84 22.93
C SER A 647 -17.56 6.85 22.26
N ILE A 648 -17.60 8.10 22.74
CA ILE A 648 -16.71 9.19 22.32
C ILE A 648 -15.87 9.55 23.55
N PRO A 649 -14.66 8.97 23.73
CA PRO A 649 -13.85 9.21 24.93
C PRO A 649 -13.58 10.69 25.25
N PRO A 650 -13.35 11.58 24.26
CA PRO A 650 -13.16 13.01 24.53
C PRO A 650 -14.35 13.74 25.11
N ALA A 651 -15.56 13.18 25.04
CA ALA A 651 -16.75 13.81 25.59
C ALA A 651 -16.76 13.85 27.13
N GLN A 652 -15.91 13.08 27.82
CA GLN A 652 -15.74 13.13 29.29
C GLN A 652 -17.05 13.05 30.13
N GLY A 653 -18.12 12.48 29.57
CA GLY A 653 -19.45 12.38 30.22
C GLY A 653 -20.46 13.45 29.80
N HIS A 654 -20.12 14.35 28.88
CA HIS A 654 -21.08 15.20 28.16
C HIS A 654 -22.04 14.37 27.30
N GLU A 655 -23.19 14.96 26.96
CA GLU A 655 -24.20 14.30 26.12
C GLU A 655 -23.69 14.19 24.68
N VAL A 656 -23.51 12.95 24.20
CA VAL A 656 -23.12 12.68 22.82
C VAL A 656 -24.37 12.47 21.97
N ARG A 657 -24.55 13.28 20.93
CA ARG A 657 -25.52 13.00 19.86
C ARG A 657 -24.84 12.26 18.72
N LEU A 658 -25.32 11.07 18.39
CA LEU A 658 -24.94 10.36 17.17
C LEU A 658 -25.98 10.61 16.09
N SER A 659 -25.53 10.75 14.83
CA SER A 659 -26.38 10.81 13.66
C SER A 659 -25.81 10.07 12.45
N HIS A 660 -26.68 9.63 11.56
CA HIS A 660 -26.40 9.00 10.27
C HIS A 660 -27.29 9.71 9.23
N ASP A 661 -26.71 10.21 8.13
CA ASP A 661 -27.40 10.98 7.10
C ASP A 661 -28.26 12.14 7.65
N GLY A 662 -27.74 12.82 8.67
CA GLY A 662 -28.42 13.93 9.37
C GLY A 662 -29.56 13.53 10.31
N GLN A 663 -29.87 12.23 10.42
CA GLN A 663 -30.88 11.72 11.34
C GLN A 663 -30.24 11.24 12.64
N SER A 664 -30.73 11.69 13.79
CA SER A 664 -30.23 11.22 15.08
C SER A 664 -30.54 9.73 15.26
N ILE A 665 -29.52 8.96 15.67
CA ILE A 665 -29.61 7.53 15.95
C ILE A 665 -29.38 7.27 17.44
N GLY A 666 -29.89 6.14 17.93
CA GLY A 666 -29.62 5.69 19.30
C GLY A 666 -28.15 5.31 19.49
N SER A 667 -27.73 5.17 20.76
CA SER A 667 -26.36 4.80 21.15
C SER A 667 -25.89 3.43 20.62
N ARG A 668 -26.80 2.60 20.12
CA ARG A 668 -26.54 1.28 19.55
C ARG A 668 -26.81 1.28 18.04
N VAL A 669 -25.75 1.07 17.27
CA VAL A 669 -25.78 1.00 15.80
C VAL A 669 -25.89 -0.46 15.36
N GLN A 670 -26.54 -0.70 14.22
CA GLN A 670 -26.55 -1.99 13.53
C GLN A 670 -25.97 -1.79 12.13
N VAL A 671 -25.08 -2.69 11.71
CA VAL A 671 -24.45 -2.63 10.39
C VAL A 671 -24.58 -4.00 9.72
N PRO A 672 -25.15 -4.09 8.50
CA PRO A 672 -25.20 -5.34 7.74
C PRO A 672 -23.81 -5.95 7.52
N GLY A 673 -23.74 -7.23 7.17
CA GLY A 673 -22.46 -7.84 6.80
C GLY A 673 -21.89 -7.21 5.53
N GLN A 674 -20.57 -7.07 5.45
CA GLN A 674 -19.83 -6.46 4.33
C GLN A 674 -20.41 -5.09 3.92
N SER A 675 -20.61 -4.23 4.93
CA SER A 675 -21.30 -2.96 4.76
C SER A 675 -20.80 -1.91 5.75
N TRP A 676 -21.09 -0.64 5.50
CA TRP A 676 -20.66 0.48 6.32
C TRP A 676 -21.75 1.53 6.47
N VAL A 677 -21.60 2.38 7.48
CA VAL A 677 -22.42 3.58 7.69
C VAL A 677 -21.52 4.79 8.00
N ARG A 678 -21.91 5.97 7.53
CA ARG A 678 -21.23 7.23 7.91
C ARG A 678 -21.90 7.81 9.14
N LEU A 679 -21.11 8.17 10.13
CA LEU A 679 -21.60 8.69 11.41
C LEU A 679 -21.02 10.08 11.68
N LEU A 680 -21.83 10.93 12.28
CA LEU A 680 -21.42 12.19 12.90
C LEU A 680 -21.72 12.10 14.40
N ALA A 681 -20.75 12.45 15.24
CA ALA A 681 -20.91 12.61 16.68
C ALA A 681 -20.72 14.07 17.09
N GLU A 682 -21.66 14.61 17.87
CA GLU A 682 -21.64 15.96 18.44
C GLU A 682 -21.56 15.86 19.98
N PHE A 683 -20.72 16.67 20.65
CA PHE A 683 -20.60 16.70 22.13
C PHE A 683 -20.16 18.07 22.71
#